data_AF-A0A1L7RCB4-F1
#
_entry.id   AF-A0A1L7RCB4-F1
#
_cell.length_a   1.000
_cell.length_b   1.000
_cell.length_c   1.000
_cell.angle_alpha   90.00
_cell.angle_beta   90.00
_cell.angle_gamma   90.00
#
_symmetry.space_group_name_H-M   'P 1'
#
loop_
_entity.id
_entity.type
_entity.pdbx_description
1 polymer ?
#
loop_
_entity_poly.entity_id
_entity_poly.type
_entity_poly.pdbx_seq_one_letter_code
_entity_poly.pdbx_strand_id
1 'polypeptide(L)'
;MGIRHRLQELTRRRPALSIVLLVGSDARVDRAVRTLLNQRPGDVEILALVSPDCPAAERAALTGLARRTRRIREIDGGLAAALGTARGRALTVFSAADAAARDGYGRVSADGAVHFGGHRPLGQGAGAPVPGPHRLGGIAAAPALLDGFSPGRVLAPVSAWAGALAGGRDVFPDLAARAAALRLLADAEDITVESRDLVLTGTTRQPSWEERLAALADEIAGDRHTLVGRDSTLLAALHHRAILDLATDAPAQSDAAVARLRRLAREVLPTDPGAPLWAALPLPDRLLLWVLAHADAADLFEVLASRGEDTPAVPLTLEHGALHATPPVLTRITLPPTALLAVTDADLCLRQAIRTCAWIDGERLRLDGWGYVPGLDPASVPAPEIVLLPSGQGEASDVGTGRAAPGVGREVVRADMESSNAPDADLDADDPWHSYASSGYRAVLNLAGAPDEPMYAQLRLRVGDRLLTQPVPPPLGSRRPRVSSAGWSMEADGESLAIRPARPGELQSGVGKPAPGAVVVASAHLDGDRLRLAGPGPALADLTIAVASAGGTFPLATDVTASGAWSAELDLADPALPSGGYRLRWSGAGGEGRCAIGAELDGPPTELAGRSRRVRLRPQPDGHLDLSVIVPVAPQHRSRYGHRLLIEEEWGPLLPGIFFETFGGKSAGDNPGAIRDELLRRGVSAPLWVSVQDGTVPVPAGAGRIVVGTPEWFRALRTARLLVVNDHLPHWFSKRSGQTILQTWHGTPIKHLLNDAPRASVTLPYRRLMARQVPQWDLLLAQTSDAAEDLRHGLGYTGEVLVGEQPRNAGLLGGTTTAQHVRARLGIAPGDPVILYAPTWREDLRRPCREAPVLLDAAALARATGAVVLVRSHHMNALPGGGARVLDVSRYESLEALMLAADLLITDYSSVIHDWGLTGRPALLHVPDLETYRERERGFYRDWPDDSGLPVSRTQVEAEARAAELLAGGPVPAAVDPASIRASLDAVCAWIDTVLPGAVPARPGEEDPHE
;
A
#
# COMPACT_ATOMS: atom_id res chain seq x y z
N MET A 1 33.46 40.67 28.08
CA MET A 1 34.64 39.77 27.92
C MET A 1 34.30 38.27 27.89
N GLY A 2 33.11 37.81 28.31
CA GLY A 2 32.79 36.36 28.44
C GLY A 2 32.34 35.59 27.17
N ILE A 3 31.84 36.25 26.12
CA ILE A 3 31.36 35.55 24.91
C ILE A 3 32.51 35.21 23.93
N ARG A 4 33.49 36.12 23.78
CA ARG A 4 34.71 35.84 22.98
C ARG A 4 35.60 34.78 23.61
N HIS A 5 35.67 34.71 24.94
CA HIS A 5 36.45 33.69 25.65
C HIS A 5 35.80 32.30 25.56
N ARG A 6 34.46 32.18 25.71
CA ARG A 6 33.74 30.91 25.46
C ARG A 6 33.83 30.43 24.00
N LEU A 7 33.80 31.35 23.03
CA LEU A 7 34.00 31.02 21.61
C LEU A 7 35.45 30.64 21.29
N GLN A 8 36.44 31.19 21.98
CA GLN A 8 37.86 30.81 21.86
C GLN A 8 38.20 29.50 22.59
N GLU A 9 37.50 29.16 23.68
CA GLU A 9 37.63 27.86 24.36
C GLU A 9 37.04 26.70 23.53
N LEU A 10 35.93 26.93 22.82
CA LEU A 10 35.38 25.96 21.86
C LEU A 10 36.34 25.64 20.72
N THR A 11 37.20 26.58 20.29
CA THR A 11 38.22 26.33 19.26
C THR A 11 39.42 25.49 19.72
N ARG A 12 39.62 25.27 21.02
CA ARG A 12 40.70 24.42 21.58
C ARG A 12 40.20 23.05 22.05
N ARG A 13 38.89 22.83 22.19
CA ARG A 13 38.34 21.51 22.49
C ARG A 13 38.25 20.67 21.22
N ARG A 14 38.73 19.43 21.29
CA ARG A 14 38.50 18.45 20.22
C ARG A 14 37.00 18.15 20.15
N PRO A 15 36.38 18.20 18.96
CA PRO A 15 34.96 17.86 18.82
C PRO A 15 34.73 16.41 19.27
N ALA A 16 33.50 16.11 19.70
CA ALA A 16 33.16 14.74 20.06
C ALA A 16 33.18 13.83 18.83
N LEU A 17 32.69 14.34 17.69
CA LEU A 17 32.51 13.61 16.45
C LEU A 17 33.02 14.40 15.24
N SER A 18 33.82 13.76 14.40
CA SER A 18 34.10 14.22 13.03
C SER A 18 33.22 13.46 12.05
N ILE A 19 32.58 14.15 11.13
CA ILE A 19 31.77 13.56 10.08
C ILE A 19 32.38 13.92 8.73
N VAL A 20 32.83 12.94 7.97
CA VAL A 20 33.20 13.16 6.57
C VAL A 20 31.93 13.07 5.74
N LEU A 21 31.48 14.20 5.18
CA LEU A 21 30.26 14.28 4.38
C LEU A 21 30.61 14.13 2.90
N LEU A 22 30.14 13.06 2.27
CA LEU A 22 30.30 12.77 0.86
C LEU A 22 29.19 13.46 0.06
N VAL A 23 29.55 14.38 -0.84
CA VAL A 23 28.60 15.19 -1.62
C VAL A 23 28.72 14.84 -3.10
N GLY A 24 27.92 13.86 -3.54
CA GLY A 24 27.86 13.35 -4.91
C GLY A 24 26.70 13.91 -5.75
N SER A 25 26.38 13.22 -6.84
CA SER A 25 25.32 13.60 -7.80
C SER A 25 23.90 13.55 -7.23
N ASP A 26 23.65 12.76 -6.21
CA ASP A 26 22.34 12.55 -5.56
C ASP A 26 22.14 13.36 -4.26
N ALA A 27 23.11 14.21 -3.91
CA ALA A 27 23.17 14.92 -2.64
C ALA A 27 21.93 15.78 -2.32
N ARG A 28 21.63 15.88 -1.03
CA ARG A 28 20.65 16.78 -0.41
C ARG A 28 21.26 17.47 0.80
N VAL A 29 22.17 18.41 0.52
CA VAL A 29 23.08 19.01 1.50
C VAL A 29 22.33 19.67 2.65
N ASP A 30 21.27 20.44 2.38
CA ASP A 30 20.55 21.16 3.44
C ASP A 30 19.93 20.19 4.46
N ARG A 31 19.30 19.10 3.99
CA ARG A 31 18.72 18.06 4.87
C ARG A 31 19.82 17.32 5.66
N ALA A 32 20.83 16.83 4.97
CA ALA A 32 21.91 16.07 5.58
C ALA A 32 22.62 16.90 6.66
N VAL A 33 23.07 18.11 6.31
CA VAL A 33 23.76 19.01 7.24
C VAL A 33 22.88 19.39 8.44
N ARG A 34 21.60 19.71 8.24
CA ARG A 34 20.69 20.05 9.35
C ARG A 34 20.55 18.90 10.35
N THR A 35 20.35 17.68 9.85
CA THR A 35 20.17 16.52 10.73
C THR A 35 21.45 16.14 11.47
N LEU A 36 22.62 16.31 10.85
CA LEU A 36 23.92 16.09 11.47
C LEU A 36 24.27 17.17 12.52
N LEU A 37 23.98 18.44 12.25
CA LEU A 37 24.26 19.53 13.20
C LEU A 37 23.36 19.49 14.45
N ASN A 38 22.18 18.86 14.35
CA ASN A 38 21.20 18.71 15.43
C ASN A 38 21.42 17.49 16.32
N GLN A 39 22.50 16.73 16.12
CA GLN A 39 22.86 15.59 16.97
C GLN A 39 23.32 16.04 18.37
N ARG A 40 23.21 15.15 19.35
CA ARG A 40 23.78 15.31 20.70
C ARG A 40 25.00 14.39 20.84
N PRO A 41 26.04 14.76 21.63
CA PRO A 41 26.34 16.13 22.02
C PRO A 41 26.56 17.00 20.77
N GLY A 42 26.07 18.24 20.77
CA GLY A 42 26.08 19.15 19.61
C GLY A 42 27.46 19.65 19.16
N ASP A 43 28.54 19.00 19.61
CA ASP A 43 29.94 19.32 19.30
C ASP A 43 30.45 18.39 18.18
N VAL A 44 29.91 18.61 16.98
CA VAL A 44 30.22 17.86 15.75
C VAL A 44 30.93 18.77 14.74
N GLU A 45 31.98 18.28 14.09
CA GLU A 45 32.54 18.92 12.88
C GLU A 45 32.20 18.12 11.61
N ILE A 46 32.00 18.82 10.50
CA ILE A 46 31.67 18.26 9.19
C ILE A 46 32.80 18.61 8.21
N LEU A 47 33.38 17.59 7.59
CA LEU A 47 34.41 17.68 6.56
C LEU A 47 33.79 17.27 5.23
N ALA A 48 33.44 18.22 4.39
CA ALA A 48 32.72 17.95 3.15
C ALA A 48 33.69 17.66 2.01
N LEU A 49 33.49 16.51 1.36
CA LEU A 49 34.17 16.09 0.13
C LEU A 49 33.19 16.22 -1.03
N VAL A 50 33.45 17.17 -1.93
CA VAL A 50 32.53 17.47 -3.03
C VAL A 50 33.02 16.79 -4.30
N SER A 51 32.23 15.85 -4.80
CA SER A 51 32.53 15.14 -6.04
C SER A 51 32.39 16.09 -7.25
N PRO A 52 33.12 15.85 -8.37
CA PRO A 52 33.00 16.65 -9.58
C PRO A 52 31.58 16.67 -10.18
N ASP A 53 30.81 15.60 -10.01
CA ASP A 53 29.44 15.41 -10.50
C ASP A 53 28.36 16.01 -9.57
N CYS A 54 28.75 16.64 -8.46
CA CYS A 54 27.81 17.30 -7.54
C CYS A 54 27.03 18.45 -8.24
N PRO A 55 25.69 18.49 -8.14
CA PRO A 55 24.88 19.54 -8.74
C PRO A 55 25.27 20.93 -8.24
N ALA A 56 25.28 21.91 -9.16
CA ALA A 56 25.68 23.29 -8.83
C ALA A 56 24.86 23.90 -7.68
N ALA A 57 23.57 23.56 -7.58
CA ALA A 57 22.69 24.01 -6.51
C ALA A 57 23.10 23.46 -5.13
N GLU A 58 23.45 22.17 -5.06
CA GLU A 58 23.88 21.52 -3.82
C GLU A 58 25.26 22.02 -3.38
N ARG A 59 26.18 22.25 -4.33
CA ARG A 59 27.48 22.90 -4.07
C ARG A 59 27.28 24.31 -3.50
N ALA A 60 26.40 25.11 -4.11
CA ALA A 60 26.09 26.45 -3.61
C ALA A 60 25.45 26.42 -2.21
N ALA A 61 24.58 25.45 -1.94
CA ALA A 61 23.98 25.25 -0.62
C ALA A 61 25.03 24.92 0.44
N LEU A 62 25.98 24.02 0.13
CA LEU A 62 27.09 23.66 1.01
C LEU A 62 27.96 24.89 1.34
N THR A 63 28.42 25.62 0.31
CA THR A 63 29.23 26.82 0.51
C THR A 63 28.48 27.88 1.32
N GLY A 64 27.17 28.03 1.09
CA GLY A 64 26.31 28.91 1.87
C GLY A 64 26.24 28.52 3.35
N LEU A 65 26.12 27.22 3.66
CA LEU A 65 26.12 26.69 5.02
C LEU A 65 27.49 26.82 5.69
N ALA A 66 28.58 26.52 4.98
CA ALA A 66 29.95 26.64 5.47
C ALA A 66 30.31 28.09 5.84
N ARG A 67 29.78 29.09 5.13
CA ARG A 67 29.93 30.51 5.51
C ARG A 67 29.20 30.88 6.81
N ARG A 68 28.12 30.16 7.16
CA ARG A 68 27.29 30.44 8.34
C ARG A 68 27.81 29.77 9.61
N THR A 69 28.60 28.71 9.50
CA THR A 69 29.15 28.00 10.66
C THR A 69 30.57 27.48 10.41
N ARG A 70 31.46 27.71 11.38
CA ARG A 70 32.84 27.20 11.34
C ARG A 70 32.95 25.68 11.58
N ARG A 71 31.81 25.01 11.82
CA ARG A 71 31.73 23.56 12.01
C ARG A 71 31.83 22.79 10.69
N ILE A 72 31.65 23.44 9.54
CA ILE A 72 31.71 22.83 8.22
C ILE A 72 32.98 23.30 7.51
N ARG A 73 33.77 22.37 6.98
CA ARG A 73 34.98 22.64 6.20
C ARG A 73 34.93 21.84 4.90
N GLU A 74 35.08 22.52 3.77
CA GLU A 74 35.29 21.86 2.48
C GLU A 74 36.76 21.40 2.42
N ILE A 75 36.99 20.14 2.02
CA ILE A 75 38.33 19.54 1.96
C ILE A 75 38.70 19.20 0.53
N ASP A 76 39.85 19.71 0.10
CA ASP A 76 40.51 19.32 -1.14
C ASP A 76 41.42 18.10 -0.87
N GLY A 77 41.37 17.06 -1.70
CA GLY A 77 42.30 15.91 -1.60
C GLY A 77 41.71 14.55 -1.18
N GLY A 78 40.41 14.31 -1.39
CA GLY A 78 39.80 12.99 -1.22
C GLY A 78 39.67 12.52 0.24
N LEU A 79 39.32 11.23 0.42
CA LEU A 79 39.00 10.68 1.75
C LEU A 79 40.21 10.69 2.69
N ALA A 80 41.41 10.39 2.19
CA ALA A 80 42.63 10.42 2.98
C ALA A 80 42.95 11.82 3.56
N ALA A 81 42.77 12.88 2.77
CA ALA A 81 42.97 14.26 3.24
C ALA A 81 41.93 14.65 4.31
N ALA A 82 40.67 14.22 4.14
CA ALA A 82 39.63 14.44 5.15
C ALA A 82 39.96 13.73 6.47
N LEU A 83 40.38 12.45 6.43
CA LEU A 83 40.78 11.71 7.62
C LEU A 83 41.98 12.36 8.33
N GLY A 84 43.00 12.81 7.58
CA GLY A 84 44.15 13.54 8.15
C GLY A 84 43.79 14.90 8.76
N THR A 85 42.66 15.49 8.37
CA THR A 85 42.17 16.79 8.85
C THR A 85 41.18 16.66 10.03
N ALA A 86 40.70 15.45 10.30
CA ALA A 86 39.71 15.17 11.34
C ALA A 86 40.31 15.31 12.75
N ARG A 87 39.59 15.99 13.63
CA ARG A 87 40.03 16.31 15.01
C ARG A 87 39.18 15.64 16.08
N GLY A 88 38.10 14.97 15.69
CA GLY A 88 37.13 14.32 16.55
C GLY A 88 37.70 13.10 17.27
N ARG A 89 37.09 12.75 18.40
CA ARG A 89 37.44 11.52 19.14
C ARG A 89 36.97 10.26 18.42
N ALA A 90 35.83 10.35 17.75
CA ALA A 90 35.30 9.34 16.86
C ALA A 90 34.97 9.96 15.50
N LEU A 91 34.87 9.11 14.47
CA LEU A 91 34.61 9.49 13.09
C LEU A 91 33.59 8.55 12.45
N THR A 92 32.74 9.14 11.60
CA THR A 92 31.89 8.44 10.64
C THR A 92 32.01 9.09 9.27
N VAL A 93 31.81 8.31 8.21
CA VAL A 93 31.66 8.83 6.84
C VAL A 93 30.18 8.76 6.46
N PHE A 94 29.62 9.85 5.95
CA PHE A 94 28.18 10.02 5.79
C PHE A 94 27.84 10.49 4.37
N SER A 95 26.83 9.89 3.72
CA SER A 95 26.36 10.32 2.40
C SER A 95 25.42 11.53 2.51
N ALA A 96 25.61 12.54 1.67
CA ALA A 96 24.68 13.67 1.58
C ALA A 96 23.32 13.29 0.99
N ALA A 97 23.16 12.07 0.44
CA ALA A 97 21.86 11.52 0.06
C ALA A 97 21.00 11.15 1.28
N ASP A 98 21.63 10.87 2.43
CA ASP A 98 20.96 10.37 3.63
C ASP A 98 20.61 11.49 4.63
N ALA A 99 19.96 11.12 5.74
CA ALA A 99 19.72 11.99 6.89
C ALA A 99 20.10 11.28 8.19
N ALA A 100 20.66 12.00 9.16
CA ALA A 100 20.96 11.40 10.46
C ALA A 100 19.67 11.18 11.25
N ALA A 101 19.52 10.00 11.86
CA ALA A 101 18.42 9.74 12.78
C ALA A 101 18.48 10.70 13.98
N ARG A 102 17.32 11.05 14.55
CA ARG A 102 17.25 11.99 15.67
C ARG A 102 17.97 11.43 16.89
N ASP A 103 18.97 12.17 17.38
CA ASP A 103 19.83 11.75 18.50
C ASP A 103 20.51 10.37 18.29
N GLY A 104 20.67 9.93 17.04
CA GLY A 104 21.31 8.66 16.69
C GLY A 104 22.77 8.64 17.14
N TYR A 105 23.50 9.72 16.91
CA TYR A 105 24.88 9.87 17.39
C TYR A 105 24.95 10.43 18.83
N GLY A 106 23.81 10.40 19.55
CA GLY A 106 23.52 10.94 20.89
C GLY A 106 24.55 10.62 21.98
N ARG A 107 25.12 9.42 21.90
CA ARG A 107 26.00 8.79 22.89
C ARG A 107 27.27 8.30 22.20
N VAL A 108 28.08 9.20 21.66
CA VAL A 108 29.43 8.84 21.21
C VAL A 108 30.23 8.35 22.42
N SER A 109 30.32 7.03 22.61
CA SER A 109 31.29 6.45 23.54
C SER A 109 32.68 6.66 22.94
N ALA A 110 33.54 7.41 23.63
CA ALA A 110 34.93 7.61 23.24
C ALA A 110 35.83 6.52 23.87
N ASP A 111 35.34 5.28 23.92
CA ASP A 111 36.04 4.13 24.52
C ASP A 111 37.07 3.51 23.56
N GLY A 112 37.12 3.98 22.30
CA GLY A 112 38.08 3.52 21.31
C GLY A 112 37.62 2.28 20.54
N ALA A 113 36.38 1.81 20.73
CA ALA A 113 35.83 0.65 20.05
C ALA A 113 35.19 1.01 18.69
N VAL A 114 34.88 -0.03 17.91
CA VAL A 114 34.08 0.07 16.69
C VAL A 114 32.61 -0.05 17.07
N HIS A 115 31.82 0.95 16.72
CA HIS A 115 30.38 0.95 16.91
C HIS A 115 29.66 0.80 15.57
N PHE A 116 28.59 0.02 15.58
CA PHE A 116 27.76 -0.22 14.42
C PHE A 116 26.29 -0.01 14.77
N GLY A 117 25.58 0.85 14.03
CA GLY A 117 24.19 1.16 14.33
C GLY A 117 23.18 0.78 13.26
N GLY A 118 21.90 0.94 13.60
CA GLY A 118 20.77 0.65 12.73
C GLY A 118 20.63 1.63 11.57
N HIS A 119 19.75 1.28 10.65
CA HIS A 119 19.33 2.15 9.56
C HIS A 119 17.86 1.95 9.24
N ARG A 120 17.24 2.94 8.61
CA ARG A 120 15.91 2.77 8.00
C ARG A 120 15.67 3.73 6.84
N PRO A 121 14.75 3.42 5.91
CA PRO A 121 14.36 4.35 4.85
C PRO A 121 13.70 5.64 5.38
N LEU A 122 13.98 6.76 4.73
CA LEU A 122 13.31 8.04 4.97
C LEU A 122 11.79 7.93 4.75
N GLY A 123 11.00 8.34 5.74
CA GLY A 123 9.54 8.34 5.69
C GLY A 123 8.87 7.10 6.29
N GLN A 124 9.63 6.05 6.63
CA GLN A 124 9.11 4.93 7.44
C GLN A 124 9.12 5.29 8.94
N GLY A 125 8.19 4.69 9.71
CA GLY A 125 8.17 4.76 11.18
C GLY A 125 9.44 4.18 11.80
N ALA A 126 9.61 4.29 13.12
CA ALA A 126 10.68 3.56 13.79
C ALA A 126 10.45 2.05 13.57
N GLY A 127 11.49 1.32 13.13
CA GLY A 127 11.42 -0.14 13.01
C GLY A 127 11.35 -0.82 14.37
N ALA A 128 11.29 -2.15 14.38
CA ALA A 128 11.47 -2.90 15.61
C ALA A 128 12.80 -2.48 16.26
N PRO A 129 12.82 -2.17 17.57
CA PRO A 129 14.04 -1.72 18.23
C PRO A 129 15.13 -2.78 18.06
N VAL A 130 16.31 -2.36 17.60
CA VAL A 130 17.52 -3.16 17.74
C VAL A 130 17.73 -3.31 19.25
N PRO A 131 18.02 -4.52 19.78
CA PRO A 131 18.30 -4.71 21.20
C PRO A 131 19.40 -3.75 21.68
N GLY A 132 19.48 -3.53 23.00
CA GLY A 132 20.46 -2.66 23.65
C GLY A 132 21.90 -2.81 23.14
N PRO A 133 22.80 -1.85 23.47
CA PRO A 133 24.20 -1.95 23.08
C PRO A 133 24.80 -3.28 23.56
N HIS A 134 25.07 -4.18 22.63
CA HIS A 134 25.68 -5.49 22.91
C HIS A 134 27.00 -5.62 22.15
N ARG A 135 27.92 -6.39 22.72
CA ARG A 135 29.20 -6.68 22.09
C ARG A 135 29.07 -7.92 21.23
N LEU A 136 29.55 -7.81 20.00
CA LEU A 136 29.65 -8.89 19.05
C LEU A 136 31.13 -9.22 18.86
N GLY A 137 31.49 -10.51 18.94
CA GLY A 137 32.84 -11.02 18.68
C GLY A 137 33.17 -11.03 17.18
N GLY A 138 33.08 -9.88 16.53
CA GLY A 138 33.28 -9.67 15.10
C GLY A 138 32.02 -9.86 14.24
N ILE A 139 31.98 -9.19 13.08
CA ILE A 139 30.77 -9.09 12.24
C ILE A 139 30.29 -10.43 11.67
N ALA A 140 31.18 -11.42 11.52
CA ALA A 140 30.84 -12.76 11.04
C ALA A 140 29.92 -13.54 11.99
N ALA A 141 29.85 -13.17 13.27
CA ALA A 141 28.93 -13.77 14.23
C ALA A 141 27.47 -13.30 14.04
N ALA A 142 27.25 -12.15 13.39
CA ALA A 142 25.93 -11.63 13.08
C ALA A 142 25.91 -10.94 11.71
N PRO A 143 26.11 -11.70 10.61
CA PRO A 143 26.31 -11.12 9.28
C PRO A 143 25.09 -10.33 8.80
N ALA A 144 23.88 -10.70 9.24
CA ALA A 144 22.62 -10.02 8.91
C ALA A 144 22.58 -8.52 9.30
N LEU A 145 23.41 -8.07 10.24
CA LEU A 145 23.54 -6.65 10.58
C LEU A 145 24.01 -5.79 9.40
N LEU A 146 24.71 -6.40 8.44
CA LEU A 146 25.17 -5.75 7.21
C LEU A 146 24.06 -5.48 6.19
N ASP A 147 22.82 -5.91 6.44
CA ASP A 147 21.69 -5.55 5.57
C ASP A 147 21.55 -4.03 5.46
N GLY A 148 21.42 -3.50 4.23
CA GLY A 148 21.38 -2.06 3.96
C GLY A 148 22.61 -1.30 4.46
N PHE A 149 23.80 -1.92 4.34
CA PHE A 149 25.05 -1.33 4.81
C PHE A 149 25.34 0.03 4.18
N SER A 150 25.69 1.00 5.04
CA SER A 150 26.27 2.27 4.63
C SER A 150 27.38 2.69 5.60
N PRO A 151 28.41 3.44 5.13
CA PRO A 151 29.49 3.92 6.00
C PRO A 151 29.01 4.77 7.19
N GLY A 152 27.85 5.42 7.06
CA GLY A 152 27.26 6.27 8.10
C GLY A 152 26.84 5.50 9.36
N ARG A 153 26.73 4.18 9.25
CA ARG A 153 26.39 3.27 10.35
C ARG A 153 27.59 2.88 11.19
N VAL A 154 28.80 3.20 10.73
CA VAL A 154 30.05 2.86 11.40
C VAL A 154 30.60 4.09 12.10
N LEU A 155 30.83 3.97 13.40
CA LEU A 155 31.48 4.98 14.22
C LEU A 155 32.73 4.35 14.84
N ALA A 156 33.91 4.92 14.55
CA ALA A 156 35.18 4.37 15.02
C ALA A 156 36.23 5.49 15.21
N PRO A 157 37.34 5.23 15.93
CA PRO A 157 38.43 6.19 16.06
C PRO A 157 39.02 6.57 14.69
N VAL A 158 39.49 7.81 14.56
CA VAL A 158 40.12 8.31 13.32
C VAL A 158 41.29 7.41 12.87
N SER A 159 42.06 6.87 13.81
CA SER A 159 43.16 5.94 13.53
C SER A 159 42.71 4.62 12.91
N ALA A 160 41.56 4.10 13.31
CA ALA A 160 41.00 2.87 12.75
C ALA A 160 40.56 3.09 11.29
N TRP A 161 39.88 4.20 11.00
CA TRP A 161 39.52 4.60 9.64
C TRP A 161 40.75 4.81 8.75
N ALA A 162 41.79 5.47 9.26
CA ALA A 162 43.03 5.69 8.51
C ALA A 162 43.76 4.38 8.19
N GLY A 163 43.80 3.44 9.14
CA GLY A 163 44.37 2.10 8.94
C GLY A 163 43.60 1.29 7.89
N ALA A 164 42.27 1.32 7.95
CA ALA A 164 41.42 0.62 6.99
C ALA A 164 41.55 1.17 5.55
N LEU A 165 41.78 2.49 5.41
CA LEU A 165 41.96 3.15 4.11
C LEU A 165 43.32 2.83 3.46
N ALA A 166 44.38 2.61 4.25
CA ALA A 166 45.74 2.36 3.76
C ALA A 166 45.89 1.09 2.88
N GLY A 167 44.87 0.24 2.85
CA GLY A 167 44.83 -0.97 2.01
C GLY A 167 44.08 -0.84 0.66
N GLY A 168 43.65 0.36 0.25
CA GLY A 168 42.84 0.60 -0.97
C GLY A 168 43.48 1.54 -2.01
N ARG A 169 43.01 1.48 -3.27
CA ARG A 169 43.33 2.48 -4.30
C ARG A 169 42.32 3.64 -4.24
N ASP A 170 42.78 4.88 -4.33
CA ASP A 170 41.94 6.08 -4.41
C ASP A 170 41.18 6.13 -5.75
N VAL A 171 39.99 5.51 -5.78
CA VAL A 171 39.04 5.63 -6.88
C VAL A 171 37.66 5.90 -6.28
N PHE A 172 37.13 7.11 -6.54
CA PHE A 172 35.89 7.70 -6.01
C PHE A 172 35.70 7.66 -4.46
N PRO A 173 35.48 8.81 -3.79
CA PRO A 173 35.35 8.86 -2.32
C PRO A 173 34.32 7.91 -1.70
N ASP A 174 33.22 7.62 -2.40
CA ASP A 174 32.11 6.80 -1.89
C ASP A 174 32.47 5.31 -1.83
N LEU A 175 33.07 4.78 -2.90
CA LEU A 175 33.54 3.40 -2.96
C LEU A 175 34.70 3.17 -1.98
N ALA A 176 35.62 4.14 -1.87
CA ALA A 176 36.70 4.08 -0.89
C ALA A 176 36.17 4.10 0.56
N ALA A 177 35.16 4.92 0.85
CA ALA A 177 34.51 4.97 2.16
C ALA A 177 33.80 3.66 2.50
N ARG A 178 33.06 3.09 1.55
CA ARG A 178 32.41 1.78 1.69
C ARG A 178 33.43 0.68 1.98
N ALA A 179 34.48 0.58 1.17
CA ALA A 179 35.51 -0.43 1.34
C ALA A 179 36.25 -0.30 2.68
N ALA A 180 36.61 0.93 3.09
CA ALA A 180 37.26 1.17 4.38
C ALA A 180 36.35 0.80 5.57
N ALA A 181 35.07 1.16 5.50
CA ALA A 181 34.10 0.83 6.54
C ALA A 181 33.89 -0.69 6.67
N LEU A 182 33.80 -1.41 5.53
CA LEU A 182 33.69 -2.87 5.52
C LEU A 182 34.93 -3.56 6.07
N ARG A 183 36.14 -3.12 5.70
CA ARG A 183 37.39 -3.65 6.26
C ARG A 183 37.44 -3.46 7.76
N LEU A 184 37.07 -2.27 8.23
CA LEU A 184 37.05 -1.92 9.64
C LEU A 184 36.12 -2.86 10.43
N LEU A 185 34.91 -3.14 9.93
CA LEU A 185 34.01 -4.10 10.57
C LEU A 185 34.51 -5.54 10.48
N ALA A 186 35.08 -5.92 9.34
CA ALA A 186 35.55 -7.29 9.12
C ALA A 186 36.83 -7.62 9.92
N ASP A 187 37.66 -6.63 10.24
CA ASP A 187 38.87 -6.74 11.05
C ASP A 187 38.65 -6.53 12.54
N ALA A 188 37.49 -5.99 12.94
CA ALA A 188 37.18 -5.77 14.34
C ALA A 188 36.92 -7.10 15.06
N GLU A 189 37.71 -7.38 16.10
CA GLU A 189 37.48 -8.52 17.00
C GLU A 189 36.25 -8.32 17.89
N ASP A 190 35.95 -7.06 18.25
CA ASP A 190 34.80 -6.65 19.04
C ASP A 190 34.07 -5.47 18.38
N ILE A 191 32.76 -5.59 18.23
CA ILE A 191 31.88 -4.53 17.70
C ILE A 191 30.78 -4.25 18.72
N THR A 192 30.60 -2.98 19.07
CA THR A 192 29.45 -2.53 19.86
C THR A 192 28.28 -2.24 18.91
N VAL A 193 27.22 -3.03 18.97
CA VAL A 193 26.03 -2.85 18.14
C VAL A 193 25.05 -1.92 18.85
N GLU A 194 24.78 -0.73 18.31
CA GLU A 194 23.89 0.27 18.91
C GLU A 194 22.41 -0.07 18.71
N SER A 195 21.59 0.16 19.73
CA SER A 195 20.15 -0.11 19.73
C SER A 195 19.29 0.88 18.91
N ARG A 196 19.94 1.79 18.19
CA ARG A 196 19.29 2.93 17.52
C ARG A 196 19.69 3.01 16.07
N ASP A 197 18.80 3.56 15.27
CA ASP A 197 19.16 4.01 13.93
C ASP A 197 20.17 5.14 14.02
N LEU A 198 21.21 5.06 13.19
CA LEU A 198 22.14 6.16 12.95
C LEU A 198 21.78 6.89 11.65
N VAL A 199 21.34 6.15 10.64
CA VAL A 199 21.13 6.63 9.27
C VAL A 199 19.69 6.43 8.83
N LEU A 200 19.11 7.47 8.25
CA LEU A 200 17.86 7.43 7.50
C LEU A 200 18.20 7.52 6.00
N THR A 201 18.04 6.41 5.28
CA THR A 201 18.46 6.31 3.88
C THR A 201 17.47 6.97 2.92
N GLY A 202 17.97 7.73 1.95
CA GLY A 202 17.11 8.52 1.06
C GLY A 202 17.50 8.47 -0.41
N THR A 203 16.58 8.02 -1.27
CA THR A 203 16.77 8.09 -2.73
C THR A 203 15.98 9.24 -3.33
N THR A 204 16.60 10.06 -4.17
CA THR A 204 15.95 11.23 -4.81
C THR A 204 15.38 10.94 -6.19
N ARG A 205 15.91 9.90 -6.85
CA ARG A 205 15.42 9.31 -8.10
C ARG A 205 15.28 7.81 -7.89
N GLN A 206 14.25 7.20 -8.46
CA GLN A 206 14.17 5.75 -8.56
C GLN A 206 14.98 5.31 -9.79
N PRO A 207 16.12 4.63 -9.62
CA PRO A 207 16.86 4.06 -10.75
C PRO A 207 16.02 3.00 -11.47
N SER A 208 16.27 2.83 -12.77
CA SER A 208 15.68 1.73 -13.54
C SER A 208 16.14 0.38 -12.97
N TRP A 209 15.41 -0.69 -13.30
CA TRP A 209 15.82 -2.04 -12.89
C TRP A 209 17.22 -2.40 -13.41
N GLU A 210 17.55 -2.02 -14.65
CA GLU A 210 18.86 -2.26 -15.24
C GLU A 210 19.98 -1.43 -14.59
N GLU A 211 19.71 -0.16 -14.25
CA GLU A 211 20.63 0.69 -13.49
C GLU A 211 20.92 0.07 -12.10
N ARG A 212 19.89 -0.44 -11.41
CA ARG A 212 20.05 -1.15 -10.14
C ARG A 212 20.85 -2.46 -10.28
N LEU A 213 20.57 -3.26 -11.30
CA LEU A 213 21.31 -4.51 -11.53
C LEU A 213 22.78 -4.24 -11.86
N ALA A 214 23.08 -3.21 -12.65
CA ALA A 214 24.44 -2.81 -12.96
C ALA A 214 25.19 -2.33 -11.71
N ALA A 215 24.58 -1.42 -10.94
CA ALA A 215 25.14 -0.93 -9.68
C ALA A 215 25.41 -2.08 -8.70
N LEU A 216 24.46 -3.01 -8.55
CA LEU A 216 24.64 -4.19 -7.71
C LEU A 216 25.82 -5.05 -8.16
N ALA A 217 26.00 -5.25 -9.47
CA ALA A 217 27.13 -6.02 -9.99
C ALA A 217 28.48 -5.36 -9.66
N ASP A 218 28.56 -4.03 -9.78
CA ASP A 218 29.76 -3.25 -9.47
C ASP A 218 30.06 -3.26 -7.97
N GLU A 219 29.04 -3.11 -7.13
CA GLU A 219 29.14 -3.23 -5.67
C GLU A 219 29.63 -4.62 -5.25
N ILE A 220 29.03 -5.69 -5.78
CA ILE A 220 29.46 -7.07 -5.50
C ILE A 220 30.93 -7.26 -5.88
N ALA A 221 31.38 -6.73 -7.02
CA ALA A 221 32.77 -6.84 -7.44
C ALA A 221 33.74 -6.12 -6.48
N GLY A 222 33.38 -4.90 -6.06
CA GLY A 222 34.16 -4.09 -5.12
C GLY A 222 34.20 -4.69 -3.71
N ASP A 223 33.06 -5.14 -3.20
CA ASP A 223 32.94 -5.74 -1.87
C ASP A 223 33.62 -7.11 -1.83
N ARG A 224 33.50 -7.92 -2.90
CA ARG A 224 34.25 -9.18 -3.03
C ARG A 224 35.75 -8.93 -2.97
N HIS A 225 36.26 -7.92 -3.67
CA HIS A 225 37.68 -7.55 -3.61
C HIS A 225 38.10 -7.13 -2.20
N THR A 226 37.21 -6.42 -1.49
CA THR A 226 37.44 -5.94 -0.12
C THR A 226 37.45 -7.08 0.91
N LEU A 227 36.62 -8.09 0.70
CA LEU A 227 36.42 -9.23 1.58
C LEU A 227 37.22 -10.49 1.17
N VAL A 228 38.15 -10.38 0.22
CA VAL A 228 38.98 -11.53 -0.23
C VAL A 228 39.66 -12.19 0.98
N GLY A 229 39.55 -13.53 1.04
CA GLY A 229 40.13 -14.33 2.12
C GLY A 229 39.33 -14.31 3.43
N ARG A 230 38.16 -13.68 3.45
CA ARG A 230 37.20 -13.68 4.57
C ARG A 230 35.99 -14.56 4.28
N ASP A 231 35.13 -14.69 5.28
CA ASP A 231 33.89 -15.46 5.21
C ASP A 231 32.98 -14.94 4.07
N SER A 232 32.68 -15.82 3.12
CA SER A 232 31.83 -15.52 1.96
C SER A 232 30.39 -15.19 2.35
N THR A 233 29.94 -15.56 3.56
CA THR A 233 28.61 -15.21 4.09
C THR A 233 28.42 -13.70 4.29
N LEU A 234 29.51 -12.94 4.50
CA LEU A 234 29.45 -11.48 4.62
C LEU A 234 29.04 -10.82 3.31
N LEU A 235 29.57 -11.29 2.18
CA LEU A 235 29.20 -10.79 0.86
C LEU A 235 27.72 -11.04 0.58
N ALA A 236 27.23 -12.23 0.95
CA ALA A 236 25.83 -12.56 0.82
C ALA A 236 24.94 -11.68 1.71
N ALA A 237 25.32 -11.46 2.97
CA ALA A 237 24.56 -10.60 3.87
C ALA A 237 24.47 -9.13 3.40
N LEU A 238 25.53 -8.60 2.79
CA LEU A 238 25.53 -7.24 2.23
C LEU A 238 24.53 -7.05 1.08
N HIS A 239 24.33 -8.08 0.26
CA HIS A 239 23.65 -7.93 -1.02
C HIS A 239 22.35 -8.72 -1.15
N HIS A 240 22.03 -9.63 -0.21
CA HIS A 240 20.83 -10.48 -0.30
C HIS A 240 19.55 -9.67 -0.47
N ARG A 241 19.43 -8.51 0.21
CA ARG A 241 18.25 -7.65 0.13
C ARG A 241 18.11 -6.98 -1.24
N ALA A 242 19.21 -6.45 -1.80
CA ALA A 242 19.21 -5.89 -3.14
C ALA A 242 18.91 -6.95 -4.21
N ILE A 243 19.41 -8.17 -4.03
CA ILE A 243 19.10 -9.33 -4.89
C ILE A 243 17.61 -9.67 -4.78
N LEU A 244 17.07 -9.72 -3.55
CA LEU A 244 15.66 -9.99 -3.28
C LEU A 244 14.75 -8.94 -3.95
N ASP A 245 15.06 -7.65 -3.78
CA ASP A 245 14.30 -6.53 -4.35
C ASP A 245 14.35 -6.52 -5.89
N LEU A 246 15.46 -6.95 -6.51
CA LEU A 246 15.52 -7.13 -7.96
C LEU A 246 14.75 -8.38 -8.42
N ALA A 247 14.76 -9.44 -7.61
CA ALA A 247 14.05 -10.68 -7.91
C ALA A 247 12.53 -10.49 -7.91
N THR A 248 11.99 -9.65 -7.04
CA THR A 248 10.54 -9.33 -7.04
C THR A 248 10.06 -8.69 -8.34
N ASP A 249 10.92 -7.91 -8.99
CA ASP A 249 10.63 -7.24 -10.26
C ASP A 249 11.04 -8.06 -11.50
N ALA A 250 11.70 -9.20 -11.31
CA ALA A 250 12.23 -10.04 -12.39
C ALA A 250 11.17 -10.47 -13.45
N PRO A 251 9.90 -10.76 -13.11
CA PRO A 251 8.89 -11.17 -14.10
C PRO A 251 8.57 -10.11 -15.15
N ALA A 252 8.87 -8.84 -14.88
CA ALA A 252 8.69 -7.74 -15.81
C ALA A 252 9.88 -7.55 -16.78
N GLN A 253 10.98 -8.27 -16.57
CA GLN A 253 12.25 -8.07 -17.28
C GLN A 253 12.46 -9.08 -18.42
N SER A 254 13.49 -8.82 -19.24
CA SER A 254 13.91 -9.75 -20.29
C SER A 254 14.58 -11.00 -19.72
N ASP A 255 14.49 -12.12 -20.44
CA ASP A 255 15.09 -13.39 -19.99
C ASP A 255 16.61 -13.27 -19.80
N ALA A 256 17.28 -12.44 -20.61
CA ALA A 256 18.71 -12.14 -20.48
C ALA A 256 19.04 -11.37 -19.19
N ALA A 257 18.21 -10.37 -18.84
CA ALA A 257 18.34 -9.61 -17.60
C ALA A 257 18.14 -10.50 -16.37
N VAL A 258 17.09 -11.34 -16.37
CA VAL A 258 16.84 -12.32 -15.30
C VAL A 258 17.99 -13.32 -15.19
N ALA A 259 18.50 -13.83 -16.31
CA ALA A 259 19.67 -14.73 -16.32
C ALA A 259 20.92 -14.07 -15.71
N ARG A 260 21.14 -12.77 -15.93
CA ARG A 260 22.23 -12.01 -15.31
C ARG A 260 22.04 -11.89 -13.80
N LEU A 261 20.84 -11.55 -13.31
CA LEU A 261 20.54 -11.53 -11.87
C LEU A 261 20.77 -12.90 -11.23
N ARG A 262 20.28 -13.97 -11.85
CA ARG A 262 20.45 -15.35 -11.36
C ARG A 262 21.93 -15.78 -11.30
N ARG A 263 22.75 -15.33 -12.24
CA ARG A 263 24.21 -15.53 -12.18
C ARG A 263 24.82 -14.80 -10.98
N LEU A 264 24.50 -13.52 -10.78
CA LEU A 264 24.98 -12.78 -9.61
C LEU A 264 24.55 -13.43 -8.29
N ALA A 265 23.29 -13.88 -8.21
CA ALA A 265 22.77 -14.60 -7.06
C ALA A 265 23.57 -15.88 -6.76
N ARG A 266 23.89 -16.69 -7.79
CA ARG A 266 24.75 -17.89 -7.64
C ARG A 266 26.19 -17.58 -7.22
N GLU A 267 26.72 -16.44 -7.62
CA GLU A 267 28.08 -16.05 -7.25
C GLU A 267 28.20 -15.53 -5.81
N VAL A 268 27.09 -15.01 -5.27
CA VAL A 268 27.06 -14.33 -3.96
C VAL A 268 26.47 -15.21 -2.88
N LEU A 269 25.35 -15.88 -3.14
CA LEU A 269 24.61 -16.63 -2.12
C LEU A 269 25.32 -17.96 -1.77
N PRO A 270 25.29 -18.40 -0.51
CA PRO A 270 25.92 -19.65 -0.10
C PRO A 270 25.30 -20.86 -0.80
N THR A 271 26.14 -21.79 -1.26
CA THR A 271 25.69 -23.08 -1.83
C THR A 271 25.37 -24.12 -0.77
N ASP A 272 25.94 -23.98 0.44
CA ASP A 272 25.61 -24.80 1.61
C ASP A 272 24.27 -24.33 2.21
N PRO A 273 23.22 -25.17 2.23
CA PRO A 273 21.95 -24.82 2.84
C PRO A 273 22.01 -24.68 4.37
N GLY A 274 23.09 -25.14 5.02
CA GLY A 274 23.35 -24.96 6.45
C GLY A 274 24.07 -23.66 6.82
N ALA A 275 24.41 -22.80 5.85
CA ALA A 275 25.15 -21.56 6.12
C ALA A 275 24.38 -20.63 7.09
N PRO A 276 25.07 -19.97 8.05
CA PRO A 276 24.43 -19.12 9.07
C PRO A 276 23.52 -18.02 8.52
N LEU A 277 23.82 -17.49 7.33
CA LEU A 277 22.97 -16.52 6.66
C LEU A 277 21.54 -17.02 6.48
N TRP A 278 21.34 -18.27 6.05
CA TRP A 278 20.00 -18.80 5.80
C TRP A 278 19.16 -18.87 7.06
N ALA A 279 19.78 -19.09 8.23
CA ALA A 279 19.10 -19.10 9.52
C ALA A 279 18.69 -17.70 9.99
N ALA A 280 19.38 -16.65 9.52
CA ALA A 280 19.10 -15.26 9.87
C ALA A 280 18.02 -14.61 8.97
N LEU A 281 17.63 -15.27 7.88
CA LEU A 281 16.63 -14.76 6.95
C LEU A 281 15.25 -15.38 7.22
N PRO A 282 14.16 -14.60 7.09
CA PRO A 282 12.80 -15.14 7.15
C PRO A 282 12.59 -16.23 6.11
N LEU A 283 11.77 -17.23 6.43
CA LEU A 283 11.52 -18.38 5.55
C LEU A 283 11.18 -18.03 4.09
N PRO A 284 10.22 -17.12 3.82
CA PRO A 284 9.87 -16.77 2.45
C PRO A 284 11.06 -16.20 1.64
N ASP A 285 11.99 -15.53 2.30
CA ASP A 285 13.13 -14.88 1.66
C ASP A 285 14.24 -15.88 1.34
N ARG A 286 14.59 -16.78 2.27
CA ARG A 286 15.56 -17.86 1.98
C ARG A 286 15.06 -18.79 0.87
N LEU A 287 13.76 -19.10 0.83
CA LEU A 287 13.18 -19.92 -0.24
C LEU A 287 13.30 -19.23 -1.59
N LEU A 288 12.91 -17.95 -1.68
CA LEU A 288 12.99 -17.19 -2.92
C LEU A 288 14.43 -17.03 -3.41
N LEU A 289 15.36 -16.66 -2.53
CA LEU A 289 16.78 -16.52 -2.87
C LEU A 289 17.41 -17.85 -3.30
N TRP A 290 17.06 -18.95 -2.64
CA TRP A 290 17.52 -20.28 -3.03
C TRP A 290 17.02 -20.67 -4.42
N VAL A 291 15.72 -20.51 -4.69
CA VAL A 291 15.09 -20.82 -5.98
C VAL A 291 15.66 -19.93 -7.09
N LEU A 292 15.88 -18.64 -6.82
CA LEU A 292 16.53 -17.72 -7.74
C LEU A 292 17.93 -18.20 -8.17
N ALA A 293 18.72 -18.69 -7.22
CA ALA A 293 20.07 -19.16 -7.50
C ALA A 293 20.10 -20.58 -8.12
N HIS A 294 19.29 -21.51 -7.62
CA HIS A 294 19.51 -22.95 -7.83
C HIS A 294 18.41 -23.69 -8.59
N ALA A 295 17.17 -23.17 -8.63
CA ALA A 295 16.06 -23.81 -9.34
C ALA A 295 15.91 -23.29 -10.78
N ASP A 296 14.91 -23.71 -11.55
CA ASP A 296 14.66 -23.13 -12.87
C ASP A 296 13.91 -21.78 -12.79
N ALA A 297 13.60 -21.20 -13.95
CA ALA A 297 12.84 -19.95 -14.01
C ALA A 297 11.34 -20.14 -13.70
N ALA A 298 10.79 -21.33 -13.92
CA ALA A 298 9.40 -21.64 -13.64
C ALA A 298 9.14 -21.68 -12.13
N ASP A 299 10.01 -22.34 -11.37
CA ASP A 299 9.97 -22.37 -9.91
C ASP A 299 10.12 -20.97 -9.31
N LEU A 300 11.00 -20.13 -9.89
CA LEU A 300 11.15 -18.73 -9.47
C LEU A 300 9.84 -17.95 -9.64
N PHE A 301 9.22 -18.05 -10.80
CA PHE A 301 7.95 -17.37 -11.07
C PHE A 301 6.81 -17.96 -10.24
N GLU A 302 6.82 -19.26 -9.97
CA GLU A 302 5.85 -19.91 -9.08
C GLU A 302 5.96 -19.36 -7.65
N VAL A 303 7.17 -19.26 -7.08
CA VAL A 303 7.41 -18.65 -5.76
C VAL A 303 7.00 -17.17 -5.74
N LEU A 304 7.41 -16.39 -6.74
CA LEU A 304 7.08 -14.95 -6.80
C LEU A 304 5.59 -14.71 -6.90
N ALA A 305 4.89 -15.47 -7.72
CA ALA A 305 3.45 -15.35 -7.82
C ALA A 305 2.73 -15.91 -6.58
N SER A 306 3.21 -17.00 -5.99
CA SER A 306 2.69 -17.50 -4.71
C SER A 306 2.80 -16.44 -3.63
N ARG A 307 3.91 -15.69 -3.54
CA ARG A 307 4.02 -14.55 -2.60
C ARG A 307 3.00 -13.43 -2.85
N GLY A 308 2.49 -13.31 -4.07
CA GLY A 308 1.45 -12.33 -4.43
C GLY A 308 0.02 -12.84 -4.26
N GLU A 309 -0.21 -14.14 -4.42
CA GLU A 309 -1.51 -14.81 -4.25
C GLU A 309 -1.73 -15.18 -2.76
N ASP A 310 -0.73 -15.79 -2.15
CA ASP A 310 -0.67 -16.17 -0.74
C ASP A 310 -0.22 -14.99 0.13
N THR A 311 -0.14 -15.22 1.44
CA THR A 311 0.40 -14.26 2.42
C THR A 311 1.88 -14.46 2.65
N PRO A 312 2.59 -13.47 3.22
CA PRO A 312 3.92 -13.72 3.76
C PRO A 312 3.93 -14.73 4.93
N ALA A 313 2.77 -15.01 5.54
CA ALA A 313 2.66 -16.02 6.59
C ALA A 313 2.89 -17.44 6.02
N VAL A 314 3.78 -18.18 6.70
CA VAL A 314 4.09 -19.58 6.41
C VAL A 314 3.49 -20.42 7.53
N PRO A 315 2.65 -21.43 7.24
CA PRO A 315 2.10 -22.28 8.28
C PRO A 315 3.21 -22.98 9.08
N LEU A 316 3.09 -22.92 10.40
CA LEU A 316 3.98 -23.51 11.39
C LEU A 316 3.18 -24.49 12.27
N THR A 317 3.72 -25.68 12.45
CA THR A 317 3.14 -26.72 13.32
C THR A 317 4.11 -27.06 14.44
N LEU A 318 3.59 -27.22 15.65
CA LEU A 318 4.36 -27.61 16.84
C LEU A 318 4.06 -29.08 17.17
N GLU A 319 5.00 -29.98 16.87
CA GLU A 319 4.87 -31.41 17.11
C GLU A 319 5.98 -31.88 18.05
N HIS A 320 5.61 -32.51 19.18
CA HIS A 320 6.56 -33.03 20.17
C HIS A 320 7.61 -32.00 20.65
N GLY A 321 7.25 -30.71 20.66
CA GLY A 321 8.14 -29.60 21.04
C GLY A 321 9.02 -29.05 19.91
N ALA A 322 8.97 -29.64 18.71
CA ALA A 322 9.69 -29.16 17.52
C ALA A 322 8.74 -28.40 16.57
N LEU A 323 9.26 -27.34 15.94
CA LEU A 323 8.52 -26.52 14.98
C LEU A 323 8.82 -26.96 13.54
N HIS A 324 7.77 -27.11 12.75
CA HIS A 324 7.86 -27.47 11.33
C HIS A 324 7.13 -26.44 10.47
N ALA A 325 7.80 -25.94 9.43
CA ALA A 325 7.19 -25.07 8.45
C ALA A 325 6.70 -25.85 7.23
N THR A 326 5.50 -25.52 6.75
CA THR A 326 4.93 -26.13 5.54
C THR A 326 4.48 -25.05 4.54
N PRO A 327 5.44 -24.39 3.85
CA PRO A 327 5.10 -23.40 2.83
C PRO A 327 4.20 -24.02 1.73
N PRO A 328 3.03 -23.45 1.45
CA PRO A 328 2.07 -24.01 0.47
C PRO A 328 2.67 -24.23 -0.92
N VAL A 329 3.59 -23.34 -1.32
CA VAL A 329 4.26 -23.38 -2.62
C VAL A 329 5.10 -24.64 -2.86
N LEU A 330 5.52 -25.37 -1.81
CA LEU A 330 6.40 -26.54 -1.95
C LEU A 330 5.81 -27.67 -2.81
N THR A 331 4.48 -27.74 -2.92
CA THR A 331 3.79 -28.73 -3.76
C THR A 331 3.84 -28.40 -5.26
N ARG A 332 4.26 -27.18 -5.61
CA ARG A 332 4.23 -26.62 -6.97
C ARG A 332 5.62 -26.35 -7.56
N ILE A 333 6.69 -26.58 -6.78
CA ILE A 333 8.08 -26.32 -7.19
C ILE A 333 8.96 -27.52 -6.95
N THR A 334 10.16 -27.51 -7.53
CA THR A 334 11.21 -28.45 -7.13
C THR A 334 11.55 -28.27 -5.65
N LEU A 335 11.51 -29.36 -4.88
CA LEU A 335 11.71 -29.30 -3.43
C LEU A 335 13.12 -28.78 -3.08
N PRO A 336 13.23 -27.73 -2.25
CA PRO A 336 14.50 -27.23 -1.75
C PRO A 336 15.09 -28.19 -0.68
N PRO A 337 16.38 -28.05 -0.34
CA PRO A 337 16.96 -28.75 0.80
C PRO A 337 16.19 -28.49 2.09
N THR A 338 15.94 -29.54 2.88
CA THR A 338 15.16 -29.47 4.13
C THR A 338 15.74 -28.54 5.18
N ALA A 339 17.07 -28.33 5.18
CA ALA A 339 17.74 -27.38 6.07
C ALA A 339 17.22 -25.93 5.90
N LEU A 340 16.77 -25.55 4.70
CA LEU A 340 16.17 -24.23 4.44
C LEU A 340 14.73 -24.10 4.97
N LEU A 341 14.11 -25.21 5.35
CA LEU A 341 12.75 -25.24 5.92
C LEU A 341 12.77 -25.30 7.47
N ALA A 342 13.96 -25.36 8.07
CA ALA A 342 14.11 -25.36 9.52
C ALA A 342 13.66 -24.03 10.13
N VAL A 343 12.78 -24.08 11.12
CA VAL A 343 12.25 -22.88 11.79
C VAL A 343 13.33 -22.29 12.70
N THR A 344 13.72 -21.04 12.45
CA THR A 344 14.71 -20.29 13.23
C THR A 344 14.06 -19.12 13.94
N ASP A 345 14.83 -18.35 14.72
CA ASP A 345 14.27 -17.19 15.43
C ASP A 345 13.85 -16.07 14.47
N ALA A 346 14.44 -16.02 13.27
CA ALA A 346 14.03 -15.10 12.22
C ALA A 346 12.58 -15.33 11.75
N ASP A 347 12.04 -16.54 11.97
CA ASP A 347 10.66 -16.89 11.65
C ASP A 347 9.68 -16.62 12.81
N LEU A 348 10.19 -16.49 14.05
CA LEU A 348 9.38 -16.40 15.26
C LEU A 348 9.22 -14.96 15.74
N CYS A 349 8.49 -14.16 14.97
CA CYS A 349 8.16 -12.80 15.34
C CYS A 349 6.91 -12.75 16.22
N LEU A 350 7.04 -12.40 17.50
CA LEU A 350 5.89 -12.11 18.36
C LEU A 350 5.21 -10.81 17.89
N ARG A 351 3.93 -10.90 17.58
CA ARG A 351 3.03 -9.77 17.27
C ARG A 351 2.08 -9.58 18.43
N GLN A 352 1.78 -8.32 18.77
CA GLN A 352 0.87 -8.01 19.86
C GLN A 352 0.25 -6.62 19.71
N ALA A 353 -0.91 -6.42 20.34
CA ALA A 353 -1.49 -5.11 20.55
C ALA A 353 -2.27 -5.06 21.87
N ILE A 354 -2.29 -3.89 22.49
CA ILE A 354 -3.18 -3.60 23.61
C ILE A 354 -4.40 -2.87 23.06
N ARG A 355 -5.58 -3.51 23.08
CA ARG A 355 -6.83 -2.93 22.57
C ARG A 355 -7.35 -1.86 23.49
N THR A 356 -7.52 -2.21 24.77
CA THR A 356 -8.04 -1.30 25.80
C THR A 356 -7.19 -1.37 27.05
N CYS A 357 -7.16 -0.26 27.77
CA CYS A 357 -6.57 -0.21 29.10
C CYS A 357 -7.45 0.66 30.01
N ALA A 358 -7.59 0.22 31.26
CA ALA A 358 -8.38 0.93 32.26
C ALA A 358 -7.84 0.67 33.66
N TRP A 359 -7.81 1.70 34.48
CA TRP A 359 -7.63 1.56 35.92
C TRP A 359 -8.89 0.92 36.50
N ILE A 360 -8.74 -0.25 37.15
CA ILE A 360 -9.83 -0.90 37.88
C ILE A 360 -10.11 -0.11 39.17
N ASP A 361 -9.03 0.33 39.81
CA ASP A 361 -9.00 1.21 40.96
C ASP A 361 -7.67 2.00 40.94
N GLY A 362 -7.27 2.60 42.07
CA GLY A 362 -6.05 3.41 42.14
C GLY A 362 -4.76 2.64 41.86
N GLU A 363 -4.71 1.33 42.12
CA GLU A 363 -3.46 0.53 42.11
C GLU A 363 -3.50 -0.64 41.12
N ARG A 364 -4.66 -1.00 40.58
CA ARG A 364 -4.80 -2.10 39.61
C ARG A 364 -5.10 -1.58 38.21
N LEU A 365 -4.26 -1.97 37.25
CA LEU A 365 -4.39 -1.64 35.83
C LEU A 365 -4.81 -2.88 35.03
N ARG A 366 -5.93 -2.79 34.29
CA ARG A 366 -6.35 -3.80 33.33
C ARG A 366 -5.83 -3.44 31.94
N LEU A 367 -5.24 -4.41 31.25
CA LEU A 367 -4.89 -4.39 29.84
C LEU A 367 -5.66 -5.50 29.13
N ASP A 368 -6.41 -5.18 28.09
CA ASP A 368 -7.03 -6.19 27.22
C ASP A 368 -6.34 -6.13 25.85
N GLY A 369 -5.83 -7.26 25.36
CA GLY A 369 -4.98 -7.30 24.16
C GLY A 369 -4.99 -8.67 23.50
N TRP A 370 -4.06 -8.87 22.56
CA TRP A 370 -3.77 -10.14 21.93
C TRP A 370 -2.27 -10.25 21.65
N GLY A 371 -1.78 -11.48 21.51
CA GLY A 371 -0.37 -11.75 21.20
C GLY A 371 -0.16 -13.11 20.56
N TYR A 372 0.43 -13.15 19.36
CA TYR A 372 0.59 -14.37 18.57
C TYR A 372 1.90 -14.37 17.75
N VAL A 373 2.26 -15.54 17.22
CA VAL A 373 3.36 -15.70 16.24
C VAL A 373 2.73 -16.02 14.88
N PRO A 374 2.99 -15.23 13.82
CA PRO A 374 2.45 -15.51 12.50
C PRO A 374 2.79 -16.93 12.02
N GLY A 375 1.84 -17.58 11.38
CA GLY A 375 1.92 -18.96 10.94
C GLY A 375 1.62 -20.01 12.02
N LEU A 376 1.58 -19.65 13.31
CA LEU A 376 1.41 -20.61 14.40
C LEU A 376 0.01 -20.49 15.02
N ASP A 377 -0.70 -21.62 15.12
CA ASP A 377 -1.98 -21.69 15.83
C ASP A 377 -1.79 -21.32 17.32
N PRO A 378 -2.43 -20.24 17.85
CA PRO A 378 -2.30 -19.88 19.25
C PRO A 378 -2.80 -20.95 20.22
N ALA A 379 -3.68 -21.86 19.79
CA ALA A 379 -4.12 -22.99 20.61
C ALA A 379 -3.03 -24.05 20.83
N SER A 380 -1.97 -24.04 20.02
CA SER A 380 -0.84 -24.98 20.13
C SER A 380 0.23 -24.55 21.15
N VAL A 381 0.12 -23.33 21.70
CA VAL A 381 1.07 -22.76 22.67
C VAL A 381 0.37 -22.38 23.97
N PRO A 382 1.09 -22.34 25.11
CA PRO A 382 0.52 -21.83 26.35
C PRO A 382 0.17 -20.34 26.24
N ALA A 383 -0.72 -19.88 27.12
CA ALA A 383 -1.08 -18.47 27.21
C ALA A 383 0.15 -17.59 27.49
N PRO A 384 0.20 -16.36 26.93
CA PRO A 384 1.31 -15.45 27.19
C PRO A 384 1.28 -14.91 28.62
N GLU A 385 2.41 -14.35 29.06
CA GLU A 385 2.59 -13.69 30.35
C GLU A 385 2.95 -12.22 30.15
N ILE A 386 2.44 -11.32 30.99
CA ILE A 386 2.90 -9.92 31.07
C ILE A 386 3.60 -9.68 32.39
N VAL A 387 4.79 -9.08 32.33
CA VAL A 387 5.59 -8.68 33.50
C VAL A 387 6.01 -7.22 33.41
N LEU A 388 6.24 -6.59 34.57
CA LEU A 388 6.84 -5.26 34.69
C LEU A 388 8.31 -5.37 35.13
N LEU A 389 9.18 -4.67 34.42
CA LEU A 389 10.62 -4.61 34.65
C LEU A 389 11.08 -3.17 34.97
N PRO A 390 12.03 -2.95 35.91
CA PRO A 390 12.59 -1.63 36.19
C PRO A 390 13.37 -1.01 35.02
N SER A 391 13.47 0.32 34.99
CA SER A 391 14.32 1.05 34.05
C SER A 391 15.79 0.61 34.12
N GLY A 392 16.41 0.32 32.97
CA GLY A 392 17.83 -0.05 32.86
C GLY A 392 18.16 -1.55 32.94
N GLN A 393 17.17 -2.43 33.13
CA GLN A 393 17.37 -3.89 33.11
C GLN A 393 16.60 -4.62 32.01
N GLY A 394 15.74 -3.93 31.26
CA GLY A 394 14.99 -4.48 30.12
C GLY A 394 15.72 -4.47 28.78
N GLU A 395 16.97 -3.97 28.71
CA GLU A 395 17.69 -3.78 27.44
C GLU A 395 18.64 -4.93 27.05
N ALA A 396 18.66 -6.04 27.81
CA ALA A 396 19.52 -7.19 27.51
C ALA A 396 18.73 -8.50 27.47
N SER A 397 17.97 -8.71 26.40
CA SER A 397 17.73 -10.05 25.89
C SER A 397 18.53 -10.19 24.60
N ASP A 398 19.30 -11.26 24.50
CA ASP A 398 20.07 -11.68 23.33
C ASP A 398 19.10 -11.99 22.17
N VAL A 399 18.58 -10.95 21.51
CA VAL A 399 17.71 -11.13 20.32
C VAL A 399 18.64 -11.36 19.14
N GLY A 400 18.94 -12.64 18.94
CA GLY A 400 19.78 -13.11 17.83
C GLY A 400 20.14 -14.59 17.95
N THR A 401 20.01 -15.20 19.14
CA THR A 401 20.49 -16.58 19.37
C THR A 401 19.44 -17.54 19.97
N GLY A 402 18.22 -17.08 20.29
CA GLY A 402 17.14 -17.95 20.79
C GLY A 402 17.43 -18.65 22.12
N ARG A 403 18.61 -18.41 22.70
CA ARG A 403 19.03 -18.92 24.00
C ARG A 403 19.05 -17.77 24.98
N ALA A 404 18.12 -17.82 25.93
CA ALA A 404 18.21 -17.01 27.13
C ALA A 404 19.53 -17.30 27.85
N ALA A 405 20.42 -16.31 27.96
CA ALA A 405 21.34 -16.28 29.09
C ALA A 405 20.51 -16.08 30.38
N PRO A 406 20.81 -16.80 31.47
CA PRO A 406 20.07 -16.67 32.73
C PRO A 406 20.41 -15.32 33.37
N GLY A 407 19.66 -14.30 32.98
CA GLY A 407 19.72 -12.93 33.49
C GLY A 407 18.35 -12.30 33.41
N VAL A 408 17.36 -12.93 34.05
CA VAL A 408 16.02 -12.36 34.24
C VAL A 408 16.21 -11.07 35.04
N GLY A 409 16.03 -9.90 34.41
CA GLY A 409 15.92 -8.64 35.13
C GLY A 409 14.87 -8.80 36.24
N ARG A 410 15.12 -8.24 37.43
CA ARG A 410 14.29 -8.51 38.61
C ARG A 410 12.83 -8.15 38.32
N GLU A 411 12.00 -9.16 38.11
CA GLU A 411 10.55 -9.01 37.94
C GLU A 411 9.97 -8.33 39.16
N VAL A 412 9.20 -7.26 38.94
CA VAL A 412 8.60 -6.48 40.03
C VAL A 412 7.13 -6.82 40.17
N VAL A 413 6.42 -6.90 39.05
CA VAL A 413 5.00 -7.25 38.99
C VAL A 413 4.79 -8.28 37.89
N ARG A 414 4.01 -9.31 38.17
CA ARG A 414 3.47 -10.25 37.19
C ARG A 414 1.97 -10.04 37.08
N ALA A 415 1.46 -9.98 35.85
CA ALA A 415 0.03 -9.81 35.63
C ALA A 415 -0.75 -11.09 35.91
N ASP A 416 -1.96 -10.94 36.47
CA ASP A 416 -2.95 -12.01 36.47
C ASP A 416 -3.59 -12.08 35.07
N MET A 417 -3.47 -13.22 34.39
CA MET A 417 -3.87 -13.41 32.99
C MET A 417 -5.17 -14.22 32.88
N GLU A 418 -6.11 -13.75 32.06
CA GLU A 418 -7.31 -14.47 31.63
C GLU A 418 -7.35 -14.54 30.10
N SER A 419 -7.62 -15.71 29.52
CA SER A 419 -7.83 -15.84 28.08
C SER A 419 -9.09 -15.11 27.63
N SER A 420 -9.06 -14.50 26.45
CA SER A 420 -10.21 -13.85 25.84
C SER A 420 -10.21 -14.04 24.32
N ASN A 421 -11.36 -13.80 23.68
CA ASN A 421 -11.43 -13.83 22.23
C ASN A 421 -11.06 -12.46 21.63
N ALA A 422 -10.28 -12.47 20.56
CA ALA A 422 -9.79 -11.29 19.85
C ALA A 422 -9.91 -11.48 18.33
N PRO A 423 -11.13 -11.45 17.76
CA PRO A 423 -11.34 -11.66 16.32
C PRO A 423 -10.67 -10.59 15.44
N ASP A 424 -10.30 -9.45 16.03
CA ASP A 424 -9.51 -8.43 15.36
C ASP A 424 -8.04 -8.84 15.13
N ALA A 425 -7.53 -9.85 15.84
CA ALA A 425 -6.22 -10.44 15.58
C ALA A 425 -6.16 -11.11 14.18
N ASP A 426 -7.26 -11.69 13.70
CA ASP A 426 -7.32 -12.28 12.34
C ASP A 426 -7.21 -11.21 11.25
N LEU A 427 -7.71 -10.00 11.53
CA LEU A 427 -7.58 -8.86 10.64
C LEU A 427 -6.18 -8.26 10.66
N ASP A 428 -5.47 -8.33 11.80
CA ASP A 428 -4.09 -7.87 11.91
C ASP A 428 -3.10 -8.85 11.28
N ALA A 429 -3.29 -10.14 11.53
CA ALA A 429 -2.46 -11.23 11.00
C ALA A 429 -2.48 -11.25 9.48
N ASP A 430 -3.63 -10.92 8.87
CA ASP A 430 -3.88 -11.04 7.43
C ASP A 430 -3.36 -12.39 6.91
N ASP A 431 -3.69 -13.48 7.60
CA ASP A 431 -3.19 -14.84 7.36
C ASP A 431 -4.38 -15.78 7.06
N PRO A 432 -4.40 -16.53 5.94
CA PRO A 432 -5.44 -17.48 5.63
C PRO A 432 -5.33 -18.80 6.41
N TRP A 433 -4.17 -19.17 6.94
CA TRP A 433 -3.91 -20.53 7.40
C TRP A 433 -4.48 -20.82 8.78
N HIS A 434 -4.34 -19.88 9.72
CA HIS A 434 -4.79 -20.02 11.11
C HIS A 434 -5.68 -18.86 11.54
N SER A 435 -6.60 -19.15 12.47
CA SER A 435 -7.24 -18.09 13.26
C SER A 435 -6.38 -17.77 14.47
N TYR A 436 -6.25 -16.49 14.74
CA TYR A 436 -5.58 -15.89 15.87
C TYR A 436 -6.55 -15.38 16.94
N ALA A 437 -7.85 -15.58 16.75
CA ALA A 437 -8.87 -15.07 17.66
C ALA A 437 -8.68 -15.58 19.11
N SER A 438 -8.16 -16.79 19.29
CA SER A 438 -7.84 -17.37 20.61
C SER A 438 -6.61 -16.78 21.29
N SER A 439 -5.81 -15.94 20.61
CA SER A 439 -4.62 -15.29 21.17
C SER A 439 -4.93 -14.10 22.09
N GLY A 440 -6.20 -13.78 22.28
CA GLY A 440 -6.64 -12.68 23.12
C GLY A 440 -6.41 -12.95 24.61
N TYR A 441 -6.15 -11.88 25.36
CA TYR A 441 -5.98 -11.94 26.80
C TYR A 441 -6.51 -10.69 27.51
N ARG A 442 -6.79 -10.85 28.80
CA ARG A 442 -6.97 -9.79 29.78
C ARG A 442 -5.91 -9.96 30.86
N ALA A 443 -5.09 -8.94 31.05
CA ALA A 443 -4.02 -8.89 32.02
C ALA A 443 -4.35 -7.86 33.11
N VAL A 444 -4.25 -8.24 34.39
CA VAL A 444 -4.41 -7.32 35.52
C VAL A 444 -3.08 -7.16 36.25
N LEU A 445 -2.56 -5.95 36.24
CA LEU A 445 -1.32 -5.56 36.91
C LEU A 445 -1.65 -4.94 38.27
N ASN A 446 -1.16 -5.55 39.35
CA ASN A 446 -1.28 -5.01 40.70
C ASN A 446 -0.02 -4.23 41.08
N LEU A 447 -0.15 -2.90 41.23
CA LEU A 447 0.96 -2.00 41.54
C LEU A 447 1.14 -1.74 43.04
N ALA A 448 0.37 -2.41 43.90
CA ALA A 448 0.52 -2.30 45.34
C ALA A 448 1.94 -2.75 45.77
N GLY A 449 2.71 -1.82 46.34
CA GLY A 449 4.10 -2.07 46.75
C GLY A 449 5.14 -2.07 45.61
N ALA A 450 4.75 -1.66 44.40
CA ALA A 450 5.67 -1.42 43.31
C ALA A 450 6.63 -0.24 43.63
N PRO A 451 7.87 -0.24 43.12
CA PRO A 451 8.86 0.80 43.37
C PRO A 451 8.45 2.13 42.72
N ASP A 452 8.87 3.23 43.35
CA ASP A 452 8.65 4.61 42.89
C ASP A 452 9.58 4.98 41.72
N GLU A 453 9.66 4.12 40.70
CA GLU A 453 10.49 4.28 39.50
C GLU A 453 9.74 3.83 38.23
N PRO A 454 10.17 4.27 37.03
CA PRO A 454 9.56 3.82 35.79
C PRO A 454 9.74 2.31 35.56
N MET A 455 8.65 1.64 35.24
CA MET A 455 8.59 0.23 34.89
C MET A 455 8.08 0.05 33.46
N TYR A 456 8.60 -0.95 32.76
CA TYR A 456 8.25 -1.25 31.38
C TYR A 456 7.56 -2.61 31.30
N ALA A 457 6.43 -2.65 30.59
CA ALA A 457 5.70 -3.89 30.39
C ALA A 457 6.34 -4.74 29.27
N GLN A 458 6.50 -6.04 29.53
CA GLN A 458 7.04 -7.01 28.59
C GLN A 458 6.09 -8.21 28.47
N LEU A 459 5.73 -8.58 27.24
CA LEU A 459 4.99 -9.79 26.92
C LEU A 459 5.98 -10.93 26.71
N ARG A 460 5.66 -12.11 27.25
CA ARG A 460 6.45 -13.33 27.10
C ARG A 460 5.57 -14.46 26.58
N LEU A 461 6.06 -15.21 25.61
CA LEU A 461 5.35 -16.36 25.02
C LEU A 461 6.31 -17.53 24.86
N ARG A 462 5.93 -18.70 25.37
CA ARG A 462 6.69 -19.94 25.22
C ARG A 462 6.25 -20.65 23.93
N VAL A 463 7.19 -20.95 23.05
CA VAL A 463 6.95 -21.71 21.81
C VAL A 463 7.95 -22.87 21.76
N GLY A 464 7.47 -24.09 21.98
CA GLY A 464 8.35 -25.24 22.18
C GLY A 464 9.32 -25.01 23.33
N ASP A 465 10.62 -25.09 23.05
CA ASP A 465 11.71 -24.81 24.00
C ASP A 465 12.08 -23.32 24.12
N ARG A 466 11.58 -22.46 23.22
CA ARG A 466 11.98 -21.05 23.11
C ARG A 466 11.06 -20.13 23.91
N LEU A 467 11.64 -19.13 24.59
CA LEU A 467 10.88 -18.05 25.24
C LEU A 467 11.03 -16.78 24.42
N LEU A 468 9.96 -16.38 23.73
CA LEU A 468 9.91 -15.12 23.01
C LEU A 468 9.53 -14.01 23.98
N THR A 469 10.22 -12.87 23.89
CA THR A 469 9.96 -11.71 24.75
C THR A 469 9.91 -10.44 23.94
N GLN A 470 8.92 -9.57 24.17
CA GLN A 470 8.79 -8.32 23.44
C GLN A 470 8.18 -7.23 24.34
N PRO A 471 8.67 -5.98 24.26
CA PRO A 471 8.04 -4.86 24.95
C PRO A 471 6.56 -4.73 24.57
N VAL A 472 5.70 -4.52 25.56
CA VAL A 472 4.27 -4.30 25.33
C VAL A 472 4.09 -2.91 24.70
N PRO A 473 3.40 -2.78 23.56
CA PRO A 473 3.17 -1.48 22.95
C PRO A 473 2.15 -0.66 23.74
N PRO A 474 2.13 0.67 23.57
CA PRO A 474 1.04 1.51 24.06
C PRO A 474 -0.33 1.01 23.56
N PRO A 475 -1.42 1.26 24.30
CA PRO A 475 -2.78 0.92 23.87
C PRO A 475 -3.11 1.57 22.52
N LEU A 476 -3.91 0.87 21.72
CA LEU A 476 -4.51 1.43 20.51
C LEU A 476 -5.32 2.69 20.88
N GLY A 477 -5.16 3.72 20.05
CA GLY A 477 -5.79 5.01 20.21
C GLY A 477 -4.80 6.12 20.56
N SER A 478 -5.20 7.08 21.39
CA SER A 478 -4.37 8.23 21.72
C SER A 478 -3.21 7.87 22.66
N ARG A 479 -2.03 8.47 22.43
CA ARG A 479 -0.85 8.33 23.32
C ARG A 479 -0.94 9.24 24.56
N ARG A 480 -2.14 9.72 24.92
CA ARG A 480 -2.32 10.59 26.10
C ARG A 480 -2.07 9.77 27.38
N PRO A 481 -1.34 10.31 28.37
CA PRO A 481 -1.15 9.64 29.64
C PRO A 481 -2.48 9.32 30.33
N ARG A 482 -2.56 8.17 31.00
CA ARG A 482 -3.72 7.75 31.80
C ARG A 482 -3.32 7.66 33.27
N VAL A 483 -3.85 8.57 34.08
CA VAL A 483 -3.45 8.75 35.48
C VAL A 483 -4.47 8.10 36.42
N SER A 484 -4.01 7.32 37.38
CA SER A 484 -4.83 6.70 38.42
C SER A 484 -5.07 7.65 39.59
N SER A 485 -6.11 7.36 40.39
CA SER A 485 -6.37 8.10 41.63
C SER A 485 -5.31 7.92 42.72
N ALA A 486 -4.51 6.85 42.66
CA ALA A 486 -3.40 6.62 43.60
C ALA A 486 -2.05 7.21 43.12
N GLY A 487 -2.07 7.99 42.04
CA GLY A 487 -0.85 8.66 41.56
C GLY A 487 0.05 7.79 40.70
N TRP A 488 -0.48 6.77 40.03
CA TRP A 488 0.21 6.09 38.94
C TRP A 488 -0.13 6.73 37.59
N SER A 489 0.79 6.70 36.65
CA SER A 489 0.65 7.24 35.30
C SER A 489 1.13 6.20 34.30
N MET A 490 0.26 5.87 33.37
CA MET A 490 0.56 5.00 32.24
C MET A 490 0.78 5.88 31.01
N GLU A 491 1.96 5.79 30.39
CA GLU A 491 2.32 6.59 29.22
C GLU A 491 3.04 5.76 28.14
N ALA A 492 3.04 6.30 26.92
CA ALA A 492 3.86 5.78 25.84
C ALA A 492 5.28 6.34 25.96
N ASP A 493 6.28 5.46 26.09
CA ASP A 493 7.70 5.81 25.98
C ASP A 493 8.27 5.18 24.70
N GLY A 494 8.38 5.98 23.64
CA GLY A 494 8.67 5.47 22.29
C GLY A 494 7.58 4.50 21.82
N GLU A 495 7.96 3.24 21.64
CA GLU A 495 7.08 2.14 21.21
C GLU A 495 6.75 1.16 22.35
N SER A 496 7.07 1.53 23.60
CA SER A 496 6.84 0.69 24.77
C SER A 496 5.89 1.36 25.76
N LEU A 497 5.12 0.52 26.45
CA LEU A 497 4.24 0.92 27.55
C LEU A 497 5.05 1.08 28.83
N ALA A 498 5.06 2.31 29.37
CA ALA A 498 5.69 2.63 30.63
C ALA A 498 4.64 2.93 31.70
N ILE A 499 4.87 2.42 32.91
CA ILE A 499 4.09 2.69 34.12
C ILE A 499 5.02 3.35 35.11
N ARG A 500 4.63 4.52 35.62
CA ARG A 500 5.45 5.29 36.56
C ARG A 500 4.60 6.07 37.54
N PRO A 501 5.20 6.60 38.62
CA PRO A 501 4.56 7.61 39.45
C PRO A 501 4.14 8.85 38.63
N ALA A 502 2.97 9.40 38.94
CA ALA A 502 2.39 10.56 38.27
C ALA A 502 3.16 11.83 38.62
N ARG A 503 3.38 12.70 37.62
CA ARG A 503 4.07 13.98 37.85
C ARG A 503 3.14 14.95 38.61
N PRO A 504 3.66 15.90 39.41
CA PRO A 504 2.83 16.83 40.18
C PRO A 504 1.77 17.61 39.38
N GLY A 505 1.98 17.84 38.08
CA GLY A 505 1.01 18.49 37.19
C GLY A 505 -0.02 17.54 36.54
N GLU A 506 0.23 16.23 36.53
CA GLU A 506 -0.65 15.22 35.91
C GLU A 506 -1.91 14.95 36.75
N LEU A 507 -1.76 14.98 38.07
CA LEU A 507 -2.84 14.81 39.05
C LEU A 507 -3.83 15.98 39.08
N GLN A 508 -3.38 17.19 38.75
CA GLN A 508 -4.19 18.42 38.83
C GLN A 508 -4.91 18.81 37.53
N SER A 509 -4.35 18.44 36.36
CA SER A 509 -4.83 18.94 35.06
C SER A 509 -5.78 18.00 34.31
N GLY A 510 -6.07 16.81 34.85
CA GLY A 510 -6.88 15.81 34.14
C GLY A 510 -6.27 15.45 32.79
N VAL A 511 -4.94 15.29 32.74
CA VAL A 511 -4.17 14.96 31.53
C VAL A 511 -4.79 13.72 30.89
N GLY A 512 -5.22 13.88 29.63
CA GLY A 512 -6.14 12.97 28.95
C GLY A 512 -7.32 13.69 28.29
N LYS A 513 -7.70 14.87 28.79
CA LYS A 513 -8.76 15.70 28.18
C LYS A 513 -8.25 16.46 26.93
N PRO A 514 -9.09 16.64 25.89
CA PRO A 514 -8.79 17.51 24.75
C PRO A 514 -8.44 18.94 25.21
N ALA A 515 -7.65 19.65 24.40
CA ALA A 515 -7.28 21.03 24.69
C ALA A 515 -8.53 21.93 24.90
N PRO A 516 -8.47 22.94 25.80
CA PRO A 516 -9.55 23.89 25.97
C PRO A 516 -9.94 24.53 24.63
N GLY A 517 -11.24 24.50 24.28
CA GLY A 517 -11.75 25.01 23.01
C GLY A 517 -11.68 24.03 21.82
N ALA A 518 -11.29 22.77 22.03
CA ALA A 518 -11.37 21.73 21.00
C ALA A 518 -12.82 21.34 20.69
N VAL A 519 -13.11 21.05 19.43
CA VAL A 519 -14.32 20.34 19.00
C VAL A 519 -14.09 18.85 19.25
N VAL A 520 -14.84 18.27 20.20
CA VAL A 520 -14.64 16.90 20.68
C VAL A 520 -15.76 16.00 20.17
N VAL A 521 -15.40 14.85 19.61
CA VAL A 521 -16.36 13.78 19.31
C VAL A 521 -16.51 12.91 20.55
N ALA A 522 -17.64 13.05 21.24
CA ALA A 522 -17.92 12.31 22.47
C ALA A 522 -18.66 10.99 22.17
N SER A 523 -19.50 10.96 21.14
CA SER A 523 -20.30 9.79 20.79
C SER A 523 -20.44 9.64 19.28
N ALA A 524 -20.66 8.39 18.86
CA ALA A 524 -20.97 8.02 17.49
C ALA A 524 -22.01 6.91 17.50
N HIS A 525 -23.09 7.07 16.74
CA HIS A 525 -24.14 6.06 16.61
C HIS A 525 -24.64 6.00 15.17
N LEU A 526 -25.20 4.86 14.78
CA LEU A 526 -25.66 4.63 13.43
C LEU A 526 -27.13 4.23 13.45
N ASP A 527 -27.96 4.95 12.69
CA ASP A 527 -29.38 4.63 12.47
C ASP A 527 -29.59 4.33 10.97
N GLY A 528 -29.75 3.04 10.65
CA GLY A 528 -29.71 2.57 9.26
C GLY A 528 -28.37 2.90 8.60
N ASP A 529 -28.38 3.82 7.64
CA ASP A 529 -27.18 4.33 6.96
C ASP A 529 -26.79 5.76 7.39
N ARG A 530 -27.48 6.35 8.39
CA ARG A 530 -27.19 7.70 8.88
C ARG A 530 -26.27 7.63 10.11
N LEU A 531 -24.99 7.96 9.91
CA LEU A 531 -24.00 8.06 10.98
C LEU A 531 -24.16 9.42 11.67
N ARG A 532 -24.43 9.40 12.97
CA ARG A 532 -24.52 10.59 13.81
C ARG A 532 -23.34 10.67 14.76
N LEU A 533 -22.61 11.77 14.68
CA LEU A 533 -21.51 12.13 15.57
C LEU A 533 -21.98 13.29 16.45
N ALA A 534 -21.62 13.27 17.73
CA ALA A 534 -21.97 14.38 18.63
C ALA A 534 -20.92 14.57 19.72
N GLY A 535 -20.85 15.80 20.24
CA GLY A 535 -20.05 16.10 21.41
C GLY A 535 -20.00 17.59 21.75
N PRO A 536 -19.16 17.96 22.74
CA PRO A 536 -18.98 19.36 23.11
C PRO A 536 -18.03 20.06 22.14
N GLY A 537 -18.22 21.37 21.99
CA GLY A 537 -17.31 22.25 21.29
C GLY A 537 -17.37 23.69 21.83
N PRO A 538 -16.47 24.56 21.39
CA PRO A 538 -16.61 26.00 21.64
C PRO A 538 -17.92 26.51 21.00
N ALA A 539 -18.57 27.50 21.63
CA ALA A 539 -19.71 28.21 21.07
C ALA A 539 -19.26 29.09 19.88
N LEU A 540 -18.99 28.46 18.75
CA LEU A 540 -18.61 29.11 17.49
C LEU A 540 -19.86 29.35 16.67
N ALA A 541 -20.02 30.58 16.17
CA ALA A 541 -20.95 30.86 15.08
C ALA A 541 -20.51 30.07 13.84
N ASP A 542 -21.49 29.49 13.13
CA ASP A 542 -21.33 28.77 11.86
C ASP A 542 -20.38 27.56 11.91
N LEU A 543 -20.31 26.86 13.04
CA LEU A 543 -19.55 25.61 13.15
C LEU A 543 -20.05 24.58 12.13
N THR A 544 -19.14 24.14 11.27
CA THR A 544 -19.36 23.09 10.27
C THR A 544 -18.44 21.92 10.54
N ILE A 545 -18.98 20.70 10.51
CA ILE A 545 -18.20 19.45 10.55
C ILE A 545 -18.10 18.88 9.13
N ALA A 546 -16.94 18.36 8.76
CA ALA A 546 -16.70 17.77 7.45
C ALA A 546 -15.76 16.57 7.52
N VAL A 547 -15.92 15.64 6.57
CA VAL A 547 -14.95 14.57 6.32
C VAL A 547 -14.08 14.94 5.13
N ALA A 548 -12.76 14.89 5.32
CA ALA A 548 -11.79 15.34 4.32
C ALA A 548 -10.83 14.21 3.94
N SER A 549 -10.65 14.01 2.64
CA SER A 549 -9.69 13.09 2.05
C SER A 549 -8.84 13.81 1.01
N ALA A 550 -7.90 13.11 0.36
CA ALA A 550 -7.23 13.65 -0.81
C ALA A 550 -8.21 13.92 -1.98
N GLY A 551 -9.33 13.20 -2.04
CA GLY A 551 -10.36 13.33 -3.07
C GLY A 551 -11.42 14.41 -2.81
N GLY A 552 -11.27 15.22 -1.76
CA GLY A 552 -12.18 16.32 -1.45
C GLY A 552 -12.68 16.34 0.00
N THR A 553 -13.46 17.37 0.30
CA THR A 553 -14.08 17.63 1.60
C THR A 553 -15.60 17.56 1.46
N PHE A 554 -16.24 16.74 2.28
CA PHE A 554 -17.68 16.52 2.28
C PHE A 554 -18.25 17.08 3.60
N PRO A 555 -19.00 18.19 3.57
CA PRO A 555 -19.62 18.74 4.77
C PRO A 555 -20.73 17.80 5.27
N LEU A 556 -20.86 17.70 6.59
CA LEU A 556 -21.93 16.96 7.26
C LEU A 556 -23.04 17.95 7.65
N ALA A 557 -24.28 17.47 7.65
CA ALA A 557 -25.39 18.25 8.19
C ALA A 557 -25.14 18.48 9.69
N THR A 558 -24.88 19.72 10.09
CA THR A 558 -24.39 20.08 11.43
C THR A 558 -25.42 20.94 12.16
N ASP A 559 -25.79 20.53 13.36
CA ASP A 559 -26.64 21.28 14.29
C ASP A 559 -25.83 21.68 15.53
N VAL A 560 -26.01 22.91 15.99
CA VAL A 560 -25.27 23.47 17.14
C VAL A 560 -26.25 24.11 18.12
N THR A 561 -26.14 23.71 19.38
CA THR A 561 -26.94 24.27 20.48
C THR A 561 -26.32 25.55 21.02
N ALA A 562 -27.12 26.39 21.69
CA ALA A 562 -26.64 27.60 22.35
C ALA A 562 -25.58 27.34 23.45
N SER A 563 -25.53 26.11 23.99
CA SER A 563 -24.52 25.65 24.95
C SER A 563 -23.20 25.19 24.32
N GLY A 564 -23.06 25.22 22.98
CA GLY A 564 -21.87 24.77 22.26
C GLY A 564 -21.77 23.25 22.04
N ALA A 565 -22.81 22.48 22.40
CA ALA A 565 -22.92 21.08 21.99
C ALA A 565 -23.34 21.01 20.53
N TRP A 566 -22.77 20.08 19.78
CA TRP A 566 -23.01 19.91 18.35
C TRP A 566 -23.36 18.46 18.00
N SER A 567 -24.08 18.28 16.90
CA SER A 567 -24.28 17.00 16.23
C SER A 567 -24.05 17.14 14.73
N ALA A 568 -23.47 16.12 14.10
CA ALA A 568 -23.24 16.07 12.68
C ALA A 568 -23.69 14.72 12.09
N GLU A 569 -24.33 14.74 10.92
CA GLU A 569 -24.86 13.55 10.25
C GLU A 569 -24.19 13.30 8.90
N LEU A 570 -23.81 12.04 8.66
CA LEU A 570 -23.22 11.54 7.41
C LEU A 570 -24.10 10.42 6.84
N ASP A 571 -24.42 10.51 5.56
CA ASP A 571 -25.15 9.46 4.84
C ASP A 571 -24.20 8.42 4.23
N LEU A 572 -24.23 7.19 4.74
CA LEU A 572 -23.45 6.09 4.19
C LEU A 572 -24.04 5.53 2.90
N ALA A 573 -25.30 5.85 2.56
CA ALA A 573 -25.93 5.47 1.31
C ALA A 573 -25.66 6.48 0.16
N ASP A 574 -25.02 7.62 0.44
CA ASP A 574 -24.72 8.62 -0.57
C ASP A 574 -23.62 8.12 -1.54
N PRO A 575 -23.91 7.92 -2.85
CA PRO A 575 -22.91 7.54 -3.84
C PRO A 575 -21.88 8.64 -4.11
N ALA A 576 -22.15 9.90 -3.72
CA ALA A 576 -21.21 10.99 -3.84
C ALA A 576 -20.07 10.88 -2.80
N LEU A 577 -20.28 10.19 -1.68
CA LEU A 577 -19.26 9.89 -0.67
C LEU A 577 -18.48 8.62 -1.04
N PRO A 578 -17.19 8.71 -1.42
CA PRO A 578 -16.40 7.52 -1.71
C PRO A 578 -16.19 6.60 -0.50
N SER A 579 -15.91 5.33 -0.76
CA SER A 579 -15.28 4.47 0.25
C SER A 579 -13.81 4.86 0.41
N GLY A 580 -13.28 4.85 1.64
CA GLY A 580 -11.91 5.25 1.92
C GLY A 580 -11.71 5.88 3.30
N GLY A 581 -10.48 6.32 3.57
CA GLY A 581 -10.10 7.00 4.81
C GLY A 581 -10.32 8.50 4.75
N TYR A 582 -10.87 9.04 5.83
CA TYR A 582 -11.21 10.45 6.00
C TYR A 582 -10.68 11.01 7.32
N ARG A 583 -10.19 12.24 7.27
CA ARG A 583 -9.92 13.07 8.44
C ARG A 583 -11.19 13.83 8.82
N LEU A 584 -11.57 13.78 10.09
CA LEU A 584 -12.72 14.54 10.58
C LEU A 584 -12.29 15.97 10.96
N ARG A 585 -12.82 16.97 10.27
CA ARG A 585 -12.46 18.38 10.40
C ARG A 585 -13.62 19.23 10.86
N TRP A 586 -13.31 20.37 11.47
CA TRP A 586 -14.25 21.41 11.81
C TRP A 586 -13.77 22.76 11.29
N SER A 587 -14.71 23.66 11.00
CA SER A 587 -14.44 25.06 10.64
C SER A 587 -15.53 25.97 11.21
N GLY A 588 -15.21 27.20 11.55
CA GLY A 588 -16.17 28.23 11.97
C GLY A 588 -15.52 29.61 12.09
N ALA A 589 -16.27 30.61 12.55
CA ALA A 589 -15.78 32.01 12.62
C ALA A 589 -14.50 32.20 13.47
N GLY A 590 -14.14 31.24 14.32
CA GLY A 590 -12.95 31.24 15.19
C GLY A 590 -11.75 30.44 14.67
N GLY A 591 -11.84 29.81 13.49
CA GLY A 591 -10.75 29.03 12.89
C GLY A 591 -11.20 27.68 12.32
N GLU A 592 -10.22 26.83 11.98
CA GLU A 592 -10.45 25.47 11.53
C GLU A 592 -9.46 24.49 12.18
N GLY A 593 -9.83 23.21 12.22
CA GLY A 593 -8.98 22.17 12.81
C GLY A 593 -9.49 20.75 12.61
N ARG A 594 -8.80 19.79 13.24
CA ARG A 594 -9.25 18.39 13.33
C ARG A 594 -10.07 18.19 14.60
N CYS A 595 -11.09 17.33 14.53
CA CYS A 595 -11.88 16.97 15.69
C CYS A 595 -11.06 16.11 16.65
N ALA A 596 -11.13 16.41 17.95
CA ALA A 596 -10.46 15.65 18.99
C ALA A 596 -11.29 14.43 19.39
N ILE A 597 -10.63 13.32 19.75
CA ILE A 597 -11.30 12.15 20.29
C ILE A 597 -11.70 12.38 21.75
N GLY A 598 -12.95 12.07 22.10
CA GLY A 598 -13.47 12.01 23.45
C GLY A 598 -13.13 10.68 24.15
N ALA A 599 -13.14 10.67 25.48
CA ALA A 599 -12.65 9.54 26.28
C ALA A 599 -13.37 8.20 26.01
N GLU A 600 -14.68 8.24 25.70
CA GLU A 600 -15.47 7.02 25.43
C GLU A 600 -15.12 6.36 24.10
N LEU A 601 -14.63 7.13 23.13
CA LEU A 601 -14.22 6.63 21.82
C LEU A 601 -12.70 6.42 21.73
N ASP A 602 -11.93 6.77 22.77
CA ASP A 602 -10.47 6.67 22.78
C ASP A 602 -9.99 5.26 23.17
N GLY A 603 -9.73 4.45 22.14
CA GLY A 603 -9.30 3.07 22.26
C GLY A 603 -9.10 2.40 20.90
N PRO A 604 -9.48 1.12 20.74
CA PRO A 604 -9.30 0.40 19.50
C PRO A 604 -10.26 0.93 18.43
N PRO A 605 -9.92 0.79 17.14
CA PRO A 605 -10.83 1.17 16.07
C PRO A 605 -12.20 0.49 16.22
N THR A 606 -13.27 1.29 16.19
CA THR A 606 -14.64 0.80 16.38
C THR A 606 -15.38 0.80 15.05
N GLU A 607 -16.06 -0.30 14.73
CA GLU A 607 -16.86 -0.42 13.50
C GLU A 607 -18.36 -0.35 13.78
N LEU A 608 -19.06 0.50 13.03
CA LEU A 608 -20.52 0.58 13.04
C LEU A 608 -21.07 0.06 11.70
N ALA A 609 -22.09 -0.79 11.78
CA ALA A 609 -22.61 -1.57 10.66
C ALA A 609 -23.86 -0.97 10.03
N GLY A 610 -23.71 -0.33 8.86
CA GLY A 610 -24.84 0.13 8.05
C GLY A 610 -25.33 -0.94 7.08
N ARG A 611 -26.42 -0.63 6.37
CA ARG A 611 -26.97 -1.49 5.31
C ARG A 611 -26.17 -1.34 4.02
N SER A 612 -25.84 -0.10 3.66
CA SER A 612 -25.13 0.22 2.43
C SER A 612 -23.63 0.12 2.59
N ARG A 613 -23.09 0.66 3.69
CA ARG A 613 -21.66 0.65 4.01
C ARG A 613 -21.43 0.56 5.52
N ARG A 614 -20.20 0.22 5.91
CA ARG A 614 -19.72 0.27 7.30
C ARG A 614 -18.88 1.52 7.51
N VAL A 615 -18.81 2.00 8.74
CA VAL A 615 -17.84 3.03 9.13
C VAL A 615 -16.93 2.50 10.23
N ARG A 616 -15.63 2.73 10.08
CA ARG A 616 -14.60 2.42 11.08
C ARG A 616 -14.05 3.72 11.65
N LEU A 617 -14.33 3.98 12.92
CA LEU A 617 -13.80 5.09 13.69
C LEU A 617 -12.40 4.73 14.16
N ARG A 618 -11.41 5.58 13.87
CA ARG A 618 -9.99 5.34 14.15
C ARG A 618 -9.43 6.47 15.00
N PRO A 619 -9.33 6.29 16.31
CA PRO A 619 -8.58 7.19 17.16
C PRO A 619 -7.11 7.18 16.76
N GLN A 620 -6.51 8.37 16.64
CA GLN A 620 -5.13 8.54 16.22
C GLN A 620 -4.20 8.75 17.43
N PRO A 621 -2.90 8.38 17.34
CA PRO A 621 -1.93 8.58 18.41
C PRO A 621 -1.83 10.01 18.93
N ASP A 622 -2.11 11.00 18.07
CA ASP A 622 -2.10 12.44 18.38
C ASP A 622 -3.40 12.94 19.05
N GLY A 623 -4.37 12.05 19.30
CA GLY A 623 -5.61 12.38 20.00
C GLY A 623 -6.72 12.95 19.10
N HIS A 624 -6.64 12.78 17.79
CA HIS A 624 -7.72 13.10 16.85
C HIS A 624 -8.51 11.85 16.45
N LEU A 625 -9.71 12.07 15.87
CA LEU A 625 -10.52 10.99 15.30
C LEU A 625 -10.48 11.07 13.77
N ASP A 626 -10.08 9.97 13.14
CA ASP A 626 -10.31 9.72 11.73
C ASP A 626 -11.43 8.69 11.56
N LEU A 627 -12.02 8.63 10.37
CA LEU A 627 -13.00 7.61 10.04
C LEU A 627 -12.72 6.99 8.68
N SER A 628 -13.17 5.77 8.47
CA SER A 628 -13.08 5.10 7.17
C SER A 628 -14.43 4.55 6.79
N VAL A 629 -14.89 4.88 5.58
CA VAL A 629 -16.07 4.27 4.97
C VAL A 629 -15.60 3.00 4.26
N ILE A 630 -16.14 1.85 4.64
CA ILE A 630 -15.69 0.54 4.17
C ILE A 630 -16.88 -0.33 3.75
N VAL A 631 -16.61 -1.37 2.97
CA VAL A 631 -17.62 -2.31 2.48
C VAL A 631 -18.40 -2.95 3.64
N PRO A 632 -19.70 -3.24 3.48
CA PRO A 632 -20.55 -3.73 4.56
C PRO A 632 -20.29 -5.21 4.94
N VAL A 633 -19.15 -5.79 4.60
CA VAL A 633 -18.75 -7.15 4.96
C VAL A 633 -18.31 -7.21 6.43
N ALA A 634 -18.77 -8.23 7.16
CA ALA A 634 -18.43 -8.42 8.57
C ALA A 634 -16.92 -8.69 8.76
N PRO A 635 -16.28 -8.20 9.84
CA PRO A 635 -14.85 -8.36 10.09
C PRO A 635 -14.33 -9.79 9.91
N GLN A 636 -15.04 -10.78 10.44
CA GLN A 636 -14.65 -12.19 10.34
C GLN A 636 -14.55 -12.68 8.88
N HIS A 637 -15.44 -12.24 7.99
CA HIS A 637 -15.42 -12.61 6.57
C HIS A 637 -14.41 -11.79 5.74
N ARG A 638 -13.94 -10.65 6.28
CA ARG A 638 -12.91 -9.82 5.62
C ARG A 638 -11.49 -10.26 5.96
N SER A 639 -11.29 -10.94 7.10
CA SER A 639 -10.00 -11.59 7.39
C SER A 639 -9.69 -12.62 6.30
N ARG A 640 -8.41 -12.81 5.94
CA ARG A 640 -8.04 -13.85 4.96
C ARG A 640 -8.41 -15.24 5.43
N TYR A 641 -8.31 -15.52 6.73
CA TYR A 641 -8.76 -16.78 7.32
C TYR A 641 -10.25 -17.03 7.06
N GLY A 642 -11.12 -16.10 7.46
CA GLY A 642 -12.55 -16.26 7.25
C GLY A 642 -12.96 -16.18 5.77
N HIS A 643 -12.25 -15.42 4.94
CA HIS A 643 -12.43 -15.44 3.49
C HIS A 643 -12.09 -16.84 2.93
N ARG A 644 -10.98 -17.46 3.36
CA ARG A 644 -10.63 -18.84 2.97
C ARG A 644 -11.72 -19.83 3.37
N LEU A 645 -12.25 -19.74 4.59
CA LEU A 645 -13.37 -20.60 5.00
C LEU A 645 -14.56 -20.48 4.06
N LEU A 646 -14.93 -19.26 3.62
CA LEU A 646 -16.01 -19.07 2.65
C LEU A 646 -15.69 -19.61 1.24
N ILE A 647 -14.41 -19.61 0.84
CA ILE A 647 -13.95 -20.20 -0.43
C ILE A 647 -14.08 -21.72 -0.42
N GLU A 648 -13.72 -22.33 0.71
CA GLU A 648 -13.68 -23.79 0.95
C GLU A 648 -15.05 -24.37 1.34
N GLU A 649 -15.99 -23.52 1.78
CA GLU A 649 -17.35 -23.90 2.16
C GLU A 649 -18.08 -24.66 1.03
N GLU A 650 -18.78 -25.74 1.41
CA GLU A 650 -19.64 -26.51 0.49
C GLU A 650 -21.03 -25.87 0.36
N TRP A 651 -21.20 -24.98 -0.62
CA TRP A 651 -22.44 -24.22 -0.84
C TRP A 651 -23.65 -25.01 -1.39
N GLY A 652 -23.52 -26.34 -1.58
CA GLY A 652 -24.58 -27.21 -2.09
C GLY A 652 -24.69 -27.28 -3.63
N PRO A 653 -25.85 -27.75 -4.17
CA PRO A 653 -26.04 -27.98 -5.60
C PRO A 653 -26.14 -26.68 -6.40
N LEU A 654 -25.96 -26.78 -7.72
CA LEU A 654 -26.20 -25.65 -8.63
C LEU A 654 -27.69 -25.29 -8.67
N LEU A 655 -27.98 -24.00 -8.71
CA LEU A 655 -29.30 -23.40 -8.84
C LEU A 655 -29.48 -22.88 -10.28
N PRO A 656 -30.67 -23.01 -10.87
CA PRO A 656 -30.98 -22.49 -12.21
C PRO A 656 -31.14 -20.97 -12.21
N GLY A 657 -30.13 -20.26 -11.71
CA GLY A 657 -30.06 -18.80 -11.63
C GLY A 657 -28.86 -18.24 -12.36
N ILE A 658 -28.88 -16.91 -12.52
CA ILE A 658 -27.90 -16.16 -13.29
C ILE A 658 -27.19 -15.15 -12.38
N PHE A 659 -25.88 -15.25 -12.30
CA PHE A 659 -25.03 -14.32 -11.59
C PHE A 659 -24.45 -13.29 -12.56
N PHE A 660 -24.54 -12.01 -12.22
CA PHE A 660 -24.00 -10.89 -12.98
C PHE A 660 -22.94 -10.17 -12.17
N GLU A 661 -21.78 -9.90 -12.79
CA GLU A 661 -20.76 -9.04 -12.21
C GLU A 661 -20.14 -8.13 -13.27
N THR A 662 -20.11 -6.84 -12.96
CA THR A 662 -19.56 -5.80 -13.83
C THR A 662 -18.40 -5.11 -13.10
N PHE A 663 -17.19 -5.19 -13.66
CA PHE A 663 -15.95 -4.57 -13.13
C PHE A 663 -15.70 -4.87 -11.63
N GLY A 664 -15.92 -6.11 -11.20
CA GLY A 664 -15.79 -6.53 -9.79
C GLY A 664 -16.86 -5.92 -8.88
N GLY A 665 -18.05 -5.63 -9.40
CA GLY A 665 -19.20 -5.08 -8.66
C GLY A 665 -19.20 -3.56 -8.54
N LYS A 666 -18.31 -2.84 -9.22
CA LYS A 666 -18.27 -1.35 -9.19
C LYS A 666 -19.46 -0.69 -9.87
N SER A 667 -20.15 -1.44 -10.72
CA SER A 667 -21.33 -1.00 -11.46
C SER A 667 -22.29 -2.19 -11.63
N ALA A 668 -23.54 -1.89 -11.96
CA ALA A 668 -24.52 -2.87 -12.42
C ALA A 668 -24.88 -2.65 -13.90
N GLY A 669 -24.11 -1.84 -14.63
CA GLY A 669 -24.31 -1.52 -16.05
C GLY A 669 -23.42 -2.34 -16.99
N ASP A 670 -23.00 -1.71 -18.09
CA ASP A 670 -22.20 -2.31 -19.16
C ASP A 670 -22.92 -3.52 -19.81
N ASN A 671 -22.18 -4.40 -20.49
CA ASN A 671 -22.77 -5.52 -21.23
C ASN A 671 -23.58 -6.47 -20.33
N PRO A 672 -23.10 -6.89 -19.14
CA PRO A 672 -23.89 -7.74 -18.24
C PRO A 672 -25.18 -7.05 -17.78
N GLY A 673 -25.14 -5.74 -17.52
CA GLY A 673 -26.30 -4.96 -17.13
C GLY A 673 -27.37 -4.91 -18.23
N ALA A 674 -26.97 -4.68 -19.48
CA ALA A 674 -27.91 -4.65 -20.61
C ALA A 674 -28.54 -6.02 -20.88
N ILE A 675 -27.76 -7.11 -20.75
CA ILE A 675 -28.28 -8.48 -20.84
C ILE A 675 -29.32 -8.73 -19.73
N ARG A 676 -29.00 -8.37 -18.47
CA ARG A 676 -29.96 -8.49 -17.35
C ARG A 676 -31.25 -7.72 -17.63
N ASP A 677 -31.14 -6.47 -18.10
CA ASP A 677 -32.31 -5.63 -18.34
C ASP A 677 -33.19 -6.16 -19.49
N GLU A 678 -32.57 -6.76 -20.51
CA GLU A 678 -33.27 -7.51 -21.56
C GLU A 678 -34.02 -8.71 -21.00
N LEU A 679 -33.37 -9.53 -20.17
CA LEU A 679 -33.98 -10.71 -19.54
C LEU A 679 -35.16 -10.34 -18.63
N LEU A 680 -35.01 -9.28 -17.82
CA LEU A 680 -36.10 -8.76 -16.99
C LEU A 680 -37.28 -8.31 -17.85
N ARG A 681 -37.02 -7.64 -18.98
CA ARG A 681 -38.09 -7.19 -19.90
C ARG A 681 -38.83 -8.35 -20.57
N ARG A 682 -38.15 -9.47 -20.81
CA ARG A 682 -38.76 -10.70 -21.33
C ARG A 682 -39.49 -11.52 -20.25
N GLY A 683 -39.41 -11.14 -18.98
CA GLY A 683 -40.05 -11.87 -17.89
C GLY A 683 -39.32 -13.16 -17.51
N VAL A 684 -37.98 -13.11 -17.46
CA VAL A 684 -37.14 -14.22 -17.00
C VAL A 684 -37.63 -14.79 -15.66
N SER A 685 -37.75 -16.12 -15.58
CA SER A 685 -38.22 -16.83 -14.39
C SER A 685 -37.09 -17.22 -13.44
N ALA A 686 -35.86 -17.28 -13.95
CA ALA A 686 -34.66 -17.59 -13.18
C ALA A 686 -34.30 -16.46 -12.20
N PRO A 687 -33.81 -16.78 -10.99
CA PRO A 687 -33.31 -15.76 -10.07
C PRO A 687 -32.07 -15.08 -10.65
N LEU A 688 -32.04 -13.74 -10.58
CA LEU A 688 -30.92 -12.92 -11.02
C LEU A 688 -30.19 -12.36 -9.79
N TRP A 689 -28.88 -12.57 -9.74
CA TRP A 689 -28.00 -12.05 -8.69
C TRP A 689 -27.02 -11.05 -9.28
N VAL A 690 -26.96 -9.85 -8.73
CA VAL A 690 -26.05 -8.80 -9.18
C VAL A 690 -25.05 -8.51 -8.08
N SER A 691 -23.80 -8.83 -8.36
CA SER A 691 -22.65 -8.54 -7.50
C SER A 691 -22.37 -7.04 -7.47
N VAL A 692 -22.26 -6.46 -6.28
CA VAL A 692 -21.94 -5.05 -6.07
C VAL A 692 -20.86 -4.86 -5.01
N GLN A 693 -20.04 -3.82 -5.14
CA GLN A 693 -18.97 -3.53 -4.18
C GLN A 693 -19.54 -3.08 -2.82
N ASP A 694 -20.65 -2.35 -2.83
CA ASP A 694 -21.40 -1.93 -1.65
C ASP A 694 -22.87 -1.60 -2.00
N GLY A 695 -23.68 -1.24 -1.01
CA GLY A 695 -25.11 -0.98 -1.21
C GLY A 695 -25.46 0.29 -1.99
N THR A 696 -24.49 1.11 -2.38
CA THR A 696 -24.72 2.36 -3.11
C THR A 696 -24.71 2.19 -4.63
N VAL A 697 -24.31 1.02 -5.11
CA VAL A 697 -24.45 0.66 -6.52
C VAL A 697 -25.94 0.38 -6.79
N PRO A 698 -26.57 1.11 -7.74
CA PRO A 698 -27.97 0.91 -8.07
C PRO A 698 -28.16 -0.43 -8.78
N VAL A 699 -29.22 -1.16 -8.41
CA VAL A 699 -29.64 -2.43 -9.04
C VAL A 699 -31.14 -2.35 -9.31
N PRO A 700 -31.61 -2.68 -10.53
CA PRO A 700 -33.02 -2.56 -10.87
C PRO A 700 -33.89 -3.54 -10.07
N ALA A 701 -35.16 -3.18 -9.91
CA ALA A 701 -36.15 -4.07 -9.32
C ALA A 701 -36.26 -5.38 -10.12
N GLY A 702 -36.44 -6.50 -9.43
CA GLY A 702 -36.44 -7.84 -10.03
C GLY A 702 -35.08 -8.56 -10.05
N ALA A 703 -33.98 -7.86 -9.73
CA ALA A 703 -32.67 -8.46 -9.53
C ALA A 703 -32.20 -8.34 -8.07
N GLY A 704 -31.60 -9.40 -7.53
CA GLY A 704 -31.09 -9.46 -6.17
C GLY A 704 -29.70 -8.85 -6.06
N ARG A 705 -29.58 -7.72 -5.37
CA ARG A 705 -28.29 -7.10 -5.04
C ARG A 705 -27.55 -7.93 -3.99
N ILE A 706 -26.30 -8.29 -4.26
CA ILE A 706 -25.44 -9.05 -3.36
C ILE A 706 -24.07 -8.39 -3.27
N VAL A 707 -23.57 -8.16 -2.05
CA VAL A 707 -22.30 -7.45 -1.84
C VAL A 707 -21.11 -8.41 -1.94
N VAL A 708 -20.10 -8.06 -2.74
CA VAL A 708 -18.84 -8.81 -2.89
C VAL A 708 -18.23 -9.15 -1.52
N GLY A 709 -17.83 -10.41 -1.34
CA GLY A 709 -17.19 -10.90 -0.11
C GLY A 709 -18.16 -11.26 1.03
N THR A 710 -19.47 -11.13 0.82
CA THR A 710 -20.48 -11.66 1.77
C THR A 710 -20.73 -13.17 1.53
N PRO A 711 -21.16 -13.94 2.54
CA PRO A 711 -21.56 -15.34 2.36
C PRO A 711 -22.56 -15.55 1.22
N GLU A 712 -23.52 -14.62 1.04
CA GLU A 712 -24.49 -14.65 -0.06
C GLU A 712 -23.83 -14.53 -1.43
N TRP A 713 -22.76 -13.75 -1.54
CA TRP A 713 -21.96 -13.61 -2.77
C TRP A 713 -21.22 -14.89 -3.11
N PHE A 714 -20.55 -15.51 -2.14
CA PHE A 714 -19.91 -16.82 -2.36
C PHE A 714 -20.93 -17.86 -2.79
N ARG A 715 -22.08 -17.92 -2.11
CA ARG A 715 -23.17 -18.82 -2.46
C ARG A 715 -23.65 -18.60 -3.90
N ALA A 716 -23.97 -17.36 -4.28
CA ALA A 716 -24.46 -17.06 -5.62
C ALA A 716 -23.42 -17.40 -6.69
N LEU A 717 -22.16 -17.00 -6.50
CA LEU A 717 -21.07 -17.27 -7.43
C LEU A 717 -20.79 -18.78 -7.59
N ARG A 718 -20.87 -19.56 -6.50
CA ARG A 718 -20.62 -21.01 -6.49
C ARG A 718 -21.81 -21.86 -6.92
N THR A 719 -23.03 -21.33 -6.88
CA THR A 719 -24.25 -22.12 -7.16
C THR A 719 -24.98 -21.68 -8.42
N ALA A 720 -24.79 -20.47 -8.95
CA ALA A 720 -25.41 -20.08 -10.22
C ALA A 720 -24.97 -21.00 -11.37
N ARG A 721 -25.92 -21.47 -12.17
CA ARG A 721 -25.64 -22.24 -13.39
C ARG A 721 -25.04 -21.37 -14.50
N LEU A 722 -25.39 -20.09 -14.56
CA LEU A 722 -24.82 -19.14 -15.52
C LEU A 722 -24.18 -17.96 -14.81
N LEU A 723 -22.95 -17.63 -15.20
CA LEU A 723 -22.23 -16.42 -14.79
C LEU A 723 -22.06 -15.53 -16.02
N VAL A 724 -22.52 -14.28 -15.93
CA VAL A 724 -22.36 -13.25 -16.97
C VAL A 724 -21.45 -12.16 -16.41
N VAL A 725 -20.24 -12.06 -16.95
CA VAL A 725 -19.19 -11.18 -16.44
C VAL A 725 -18.50 -10.43 -17.56
N ASN A 726 -17.95 -9.25 -17.28
CA ASN A 726 -17.24 -8.43 -18.28
C ASN A 726 -15.74 -8.24 -17.99
N ASP A 727 -15.26 -8.84 -16.91
CA ASP A 727 -13.87 -8.80 -16.45
C ASP A 727 -13.53 -10.16 -15.82
N HIS A 728 -12.31 -10.28 -15.30
CA HIS A 728 -11.85 -11.44 -14.54
C HIS A 728 -12.66 -11.65 -13.25
N LEU A 729 -12.82 -12.91 -12.87
CA LEU A 729 -13.41 -13.33 -11.59
C LEU A 729 -12.34 -13.31 -10.47
N PRO A 730 -12.70 -13.53 -9.19
CA PRO A 730 -11.73 -13.68 -8.11
C PRO A 730 -10.67 -14.76 -8.38
N HIS A 731 -9.46 -14.59 -7.85
CA HIS A 731 -8.32 -15.45 -8.20
C HIS A 731 -8.43 -16.93 -7.79
N TRP A 732 -9.20 -17.20 -6.74
CA TRP A 732 -9.52 -18.54 -6.24
C TRP A 732 -10.73 -19.17 -6.94
N PHE A 733 -11.42 -18.43 -7.81
CA PHE A 733 -12.58 -18.95 -8.51
C PHE A 733 -12.18 -20.07 -9.48
N SER A 734 -12.95 -21.15 -9.44
CA SER A 734 -12.88 -22.24 -10.40
C SER A 734 -14.31 -22.69 -10.73
N LYS A 735 -14.60 -22.79 -12.02
CA LYS A 735 -15.88 -23.18 -12.60
C LYS A 735 -16.18 -24.63 -12.20
N ARG A 736 -17.33 -24.85 -11.57
CA ARG A 736 -17.82 -26.21 -11.27
C ARG A 736 -18.39 -26.85 -12.53
N SER A 737 -18.35 -28.18 -12.59
CA SER A 737 -19.10 -28.92 -13.61
C SER A 737 -20.58 -28.52 -13.58
N GLY A 738 -21.13 -28.19 -14.75
CA GLY A 738 -22.52 -27.71 -14.90
C GLY A 738 -22.72 -26.20 -14.75
N GLN A 739 -21.67 -25.43 -14.41
CA GLN A 739 -21.67 -23.97 -14.55
C GLN A 739 -21.18 -23.57 -15.93
N THR A 740 -21.72 -22.46 -16.42
CA THR A 740 -21.37 -21.84 -17.70
C THR A 740 -20.99 -20.38 -17.48
N ILE A 741 -19.97 -19.89 -18.19
CA ILE A 741 -19.47 -18.51 -18.10
C ILE A 741 -19.61 -17.83 -19.46
N LEU A 742 -20.42 -16.77 -19.50
CA LEU A 742 -20.48 -15.78 -20.55
C LEU A 742 -19.56 -14.61 -20.20
N GLN A 743 -18.41 -14.53 -20.87
CA GLN A 743 -17.51 -13.39 -20.79
C GLN A 743 -17.89 -12.37 -21.86
N THR A 744 -18.41 -11.23 -21.45
CA THR A 744 -18.79 -10.17 -22.41
C THR A 744 -17.61 -9.32 -22.84
N TRP A 745 -16.52 -9.34 -22.05
CA TRP A 745 -15.49 -8.31 -22.08
C TRP A 745 -16.13 -6.90 -22.01
N HIS A 746 -15.34 -5.86 -22.29
CA HIS A 746 -15.77 -4.46 -22.05
C HIS A 746 -15.41 -3.52 -23.20
N GLY A 747 -15.32 -4.05 -24.43
CA GLY A 747 -15.24 -3.27 -25.66
C GLY A 747 -14.15 -3.74 -26.63
N THR A 748 -14.13 -3.14 -27.82
CA THR A 748 -13.19 -3.47 -28.89
C THR A 748 -11.75 -3.08 -28.52
N PRO A 749 -10.77 -4.00 -28.62
CA PRO A 749 -9.38 -3.68 -28.26
C PRO A 749 -8.74 -2.69 -29.22
N ILE A 750 -8.25 -1.58 -28.67
CA ILE A 750 -7.32 -0.66 -29.36
C ILE A 750 -5.88 -0.93 -28.90
N LYS A 751 -5.73 -1.26 -27.62
CA LYS A 751 -4.44 -1.48 -26.94
C LYS A 751 -4.15 -2.97 -26.89
N HIS A 752 -2.88 -3.37 -26.98
CA HIS A 752 -2.53 -4.77 -26.78
C HIS A 752 -3.00 -5.28 -25.42
N LEU A 753 -3.53 -6.50 -25.43
CA LEU A 753 -4.05 -7.17 -24.24
C LEU A 753 -3.07 -8.25 -23.78
N LEU A 754 -2.91 -8.39 -22.47
CA LEU A 754 -2.29 -9.53 -21.77
C LEU A 754 -1.03 -10.12 -22.46
N ASN A 755 -1.20 -11.08 -23.38
CA ASN A 755 -0.12 -11.79 -24.06
C ASN A 755 0.60 -10.91 -25.10
N ASP A 756 -0.12 -9.94 -25.67
CA ASP A 756 0.39 -9.02 -26.70
C ASP A 756 1.02 -7.77 -26.07
N ALA A 757 0.71 -7.51 -24.81
CA ALA A 757 1.20 -6.35 -24.09
C ALA A 757 2.66 -6.55 -23.63
N PRO A 758 3.48 -5.49 -23.58
CA PRO A 758 4.85 -5.57 -23.08
C PRO A 758 4.92 -6.22 -21.68
N ARG A 759 5.97 -7.01 -21.40
CA ARG A 759 6.07 -7.78 -20.14
C ARG A 759 5.92 -6.95 -18.87
N ALA A 760 6.43 -5.72 -18.88
CA ALA A 760 6.35 -4.82 -17.74
C ALA A 760 4.95 -4.20 -17.52
N SER A 761 4.06 -4.25 -18.52
CA SER A 761 2.73 -3.61 -18.46
C SER A 761 1.68 -4.48 -17.74
N VAL A 762 1.94 -5.78 -17.59
CA VAL A 762 1.01 -6.73 -16.97
C VAL A 762 1.71 -7.50 -15.86
N THR A 763 1.14 -7.45 -14.66
CA THR A 763 1.73 -8.10 -13.48
C THR A 763 1.69 -9.63 -13.59
N LEU A 764 2.66 -10.30 -12.97
CA LEU A 764 2.71 -11.77 -12.95
C LEU A 764 1.46 -12.41 -12.31
N PRO A 765 0.93 -11.93 -11.17
CA PRO A 765 -0.31 -12.48 -10.61
C PRO A 765 -1.49 -12.37 -11.58
N TYR A 766 -1.63 -11.27 -12.30
CA TYR A 766 -2.70 -11.10 -13.29
C TYR A 766 -2.54 -12.05 -14.48
N ARG A 767 -1.31 -12.30 -14.94
CA ARG A 767 -1.04 -13.29 -16.00
C ARG A 767 -1.45 -14.70 -15.59
N ARG A 768 -1.08 -15.12 -14.38
CA ARG A 768 -1.48 -16.44 -13.85
C ARG A 768 -2.98 -16.55 -13.67
N LEU A 769 -3.61 -15.50 -13.15
CA LEU A 769 -5.06 -15.40 -13.04
C LEU A 769 -5.72 -15.66 -14.39
N MET A 770 -5.29 -14.94 -15.43
CA MET A 770 -5.88 -15.05 -16.75
C MET A 770 -5.59 -16.39 -17.43
N ALA A 771 -4.38 -16.93 -17.29
CA ALA A 771 -4.05 -18.27 -17.77
C ALA A 771 -4.95 -19.37 -17.15
N ARG A 772 -5.42 -19.18 -15.91
CA ARG A 772 -6.38 -20.08 -15.25
C ARG A 772 -7.83 -19.81 -15.66
N GLN A 773 -8.22 -18.56 -15.86
CA GLN A 773 -9.61 -18.18 -16.07
C GLN A 773 -10.08 -18.24 -17.51
N VAL A 774 -9.25 -17.79 -18.47
CA VAL A 774 -9.61 -17.75 -19.90
C VAL A 774 -10.09 -19.11 -20.42
N PRO A 775 -9.43 -20.25 -20.08
CA PRO A 775 -9.90 -21.57 -20.52
C PRO A 775 -11.24 -22.00 -19.92
N GLN A 776 -11.73 -21.32 -18.89
CA GLN A 776 -13.01 -21.64 -18.24
C GLN A 776 -14.20 -20.94 -18.90
N TRP A 777 -13.97 -19.95 -19.77
CA TRP A 777 -15.05 -19.24 -20.45
C TRP A 777 -15.69 -20.13 -21.51
N ASP A 778 -17.02 -20.14 -21.55
CA ASP A 778 -17.79 -20.94 -22.51
C ASP A 778 -18.19 -20.12 -23.73
N LEU A 779 -18.43 -18.83 -23.55
CA LEU A 779 -18.70 -17.88 -24.63
C LEU A 779 -18.01 -16.55 -24.38
N LEU A 780 -17.35 -16.02 -25.40
CA LEU A 780 -16.79 -14.67 -25.42
C LEU A 780 -17.58 -13.80 -26.42
N LEU A 781 -17.88 -12.55 -26.07
CA LEU A 781 -18.48 -11.58 -27.01
C LEU A 781 -17.40 -10.73 -27.68
N ALA A 782 -17.58 -10.46 -28.97
CA ALA A 782 -16.73 -9.55 -29.73
C ALA A 782 -17.57 -8.71 -30.70
N GLN A 783 -17.23 -7.42 -30.84
CA GLN A 783 -18.03 -6.49 -31.67
C GLN A 783 -17.92 -6.80 -33.16
N THR A 784 -16.72 -7.19 -33.61
CA THR A 784 -16.38 -7.47 -35.00
C THR A 784 -15.49 -8.70 -35.09
N SER A 785 -15.30 -9.24 -36.30
CA SER A 785 -14.37 -10.36 -36.52
C SER A 785 -12.93 -9.97 -36.14
N ASP A 786 -12.48 -8.77 -36.49
CA ASP A 786 -11.15 -8.27 -36.14
C ASP A 786 -10.99 -8.18 -34.60
N ALA A 787 -12.01 -7.67 -33.91
CA ALA A 787 -11.99 -7.63 -32.45
C ALA A 787 -11.95 -9.04 -31.84
N ALA A 788 -12.62 -10.02 -32.47
CA ALA A 788 -12.58 -11.41 -32.04
C ALA A 788 -11.18 -12.01 -32.21
N GLU A 789 -10.47 -11.69 -33.29
CA GLU A 789 -9.09 -12.12 -33.51
C GLU A 789 -8.15 -11.51 -32.46
N ASP A 790 -8.23 -10.20 -32.24
CA ASP A 790 -7.43 -9.48 -31.25
C ASP A 790 -7.66 -10.03 -29.83
N LEU A 791 -8.93 -10.26 -29.45
CA LEU A 791 -9.29 -10.83 -28.15
C LEU A 791 -8.78 -12.27 -28.00
N ARG A 792 -8.93 -13.12 -29.02
CA ARG A 792 -8.44 -14.50 -28.98
C ARG A 792 -6.93 -14.55 -28.80
N HIS A 793 -6.19 -13.75 -29.56
CA HIS A 793 -4.74 -13.72 -29.51
C HIS A 793 -4.25 -13.13 -28.19
N GLY A 794 -4.72 -11.92 -27.86
CA GLY A 794 -4.31 -11.20 -26.65
C GLY A 794 -4.63 -11.94 -25.37
N LEU A 795 -5.79 -12.60 -25.28
CA LEU A 795 -6.20 -13.36 -24.08
C LEU A 795 -5.75 -14.83 -24.11
N GLY A 796 -5.37 -15.37 -25.27
CA GLY A 796 -5.12 -16.80 -25.45
C GLY A 796 -6.41 -17.65 -25.41
N TYR A 797 -7.54 -17.07 -25.83
CA TYR A 797 -8.85 -17.74 -25.82
C TYR A 797 -9.07 -18.56 -27.09
N THR A 798 -9.45 -19.84 -26.91
CA THR A 798 -9.64 -20.79 -28.02
C THR A 798 -11.08 -21.30 -28.15
N GLY A 799 -12.00 -20.80 -27.31
CA GLY A 799 -13.40 -21.23 -27.28
C GLY A 799 -14.31 -20.48 -28.28
N GLU A 800 -15.61 -20.63 -28.07
CA GLU A 800 -16.65 -20.01 -28.89
C GLU A 800 -16.68 -18.49 -28.72
N VAL A 801 -16.80 -17.77 -29.84
CA VAL A 801 -16.98 -16.31 -29.84
C VAL A 801 -18.26 -15.98 -30.59
N LEU A 802 -19.15 -15.23 -29.96
CA LEU A 802 -20.31 -14.64 -30.63
C LEU A 802 -19.93 -13.24 -31.11
N VAL A 803 -19.90 -13.08 -32.43
CA VAL A 803 -19.61 -11.80 -33.08
C VAL A 803 -20.91 -11.04 -33.30
N GLY A 804 -21.00 -9.83 -32.77
CA GLY A 804 -22.17 -8.96 -32.86
C GLY A 804 -21.97 -7.71 -32.01
N GLU A 805 -22.88 -6.74 -32.13
CA GLU A 805 -22.81 -5.50 -31.35
C GLU A 805 -22.79 -5.76 -29.84
N GLN A 806 -22.12 -4.86 -29.12
CA GLN A 806 -22.01 -4.94 -27.66
C GLN A 806 -23.38 -4.72 -27.01
N PRO A 807 -23.85 -5.63 -26.12
CA PRO A 807 -25.15 -5.49 -25.45
C PRO A 807 -25.38 -4.12 -24.79
N ARG A 808 -24.35 -3.50 -24.21
CA ARG A 808 -24.44 -2.18 -23.56
C ARG A 808 -24.96 -1.08 -24.48
N ASN A 809 -24.70 -1.20 -25.79
CA ASN A 809 -25.13 -0.23 -26.79
C ASN A 809 -26.66 -0.20 -26.96
N ALA A 810 -27.42 -1.12 -26.35
CA ALA A 810 -28.87 -1.02 -26.21
C ALA A 810 -29.33 0.29 -25.56
N GLY A 811 -28.51 0.92 -24.72
CA GLY A 811 -28.79 2.24 -24.17
C GLY A 811 -28.94 3.34 -25.24
N LEU A 812 -28.30 3.19 -26.41
CA LEU A 812 -28.41 4.12 -27.53
C LEU A 812 -29.79 4.08 -28.21
N LEU A 813 -30.56 3.00 -28.03
CA LEU A 813 -31.92 2.88 -28.59
C LEU A 813 -32.91 3.88 -27.99
N GLY A 814 -32.58 4.50 -26.85
CA GLY A 814 -33.38 5.54 -26.21
C GLY A 814 -33.45 6.87 -26.99
N GLY A 815 -32.56 7.06 -27.97
CA GLY A 815 -32.62 8.14 -28.96
C GLY A 815 -32.78 9.56 -28.38
N THR A 816 -33.54 10.40 -29.10
CA THR A 816 -33.71 11.83 -28.80
C THR A 816 -34.38 12.08 -27.44
N THR A 817 -35.33 11.25 -27.03
CA THR A 817 -36.02 11.40 -25.74
C THR A 817 -35.05 11.29 -24.57
N THR A 818 -34.14 10.30 -24.63
CA THR A 818 -33.11 10.13 -23.60
C THR A 818 -32.12 11.29 -23.61
N ALA A 819 -31.68 11.73 -24.80
CA ALA A 819 -30.79 12.87 -24.95
C ALA A 819 -31.36 14.15 -24.30
N GLN A 820 -32.64 14.46 -24.56
CA GLN A 820 -33.32 15.63 -24.00
C GLN A 820 -33.42 15.55 -22.46
N HIS A 821 -33.75 14.36 -21.93
CA HIS A 821 -33.82 14.14 -20.49
C HIS A 821 -32.46 14.34 -19.81
N VAL A 822 -31.39 13.79 -20.39
CA VAL A 822 -30.02 13.93 -19.85
C VAL A 822 -29.57 15.39 -19.87
N ARG A 823 -29.78 16.11 -21.00
CA ARG A 823 -29.46 17.54 -21.10
C ARG A 823 -30.21 18.37 -20.06
N ALA A 824 -31.51 18.13 -19.87
CA ALA A 824 -32.31 18.81 -18.86
C ALA A 824 -31.79 18.53 -17.44
N ARG A 825 -31.48 17.26 -17.12
CA ARG A 825 -30.93 16.87 -15.81
C ARG A 825 -29.57 17.50 -15.52
N LEU A 826 -28.76 17.72 -16.56
CA LEU A 826 -27.45 18.37 -16.46
C LEU A 826 -27.53 19.91 -16.55
N GLY A 827 -28.72 20.49 -16.69
CA GLY A 827 -28.91 21.94 -16.79
C GLY A 827 -28.42 22.55 -18.12
N ILE A 828 -28.34 21.76 -19.18
CA ILE A 828 -27.89 22.19 -20.51
C ILE A 828 -29.08 22.75 -21.29
N ALA A 829 -28.95 23.97 -21.82
CA ALA A 829 -30.04 24.61 -22.54
C ALA A 829 -30.32 23.90 -23.88
N PRO A 830 -31.58 23.87 -24.36
CA PRO A 830 -31.89 23.39 -25.69
C PRO A 830 -31.10 24.17 -26.76
N GLY A 831 -30.40 23.44 -27.64
CA GLY A 831 -29.62 24.03 -28.73
C GLY A 831 -28.16 24.40 -28.40
N ASP A 832 -27.73 24.33 -27.13
CA ASP A 832 -26.30 24.44 -26.81
C ASP A 832 -25.53 23.24 -27.42
N PRO A 833 -24.40 23.46 -28.11
CA PRO A 833 -23.54 22.38 -28.57
C PRO A 833 -22.87 21.71 -27.36
N VAL A 834 -22.79 20.38 -27.37
CA VAL A 834 -22.25 19.59 -26.26
C VAL A 834 -21.07 18.74 -26.73
N ILE A 835 -19.96 18.83 -26.03
CA ILE A 835 -18.77 17.99 -26.26
C ILE A 835 -18.64 16.99 -25.11
N LEU A 836 -18.53 15.70 -25.41
CA LEU A 836 -18.12 14.69 -24.44
C LEU A 836 -16.61 14.48 -24.54
N TYR A 837 -15.87 14.85 -23.50
CA TYR A 837 -14.44 14.59 -23.39
C TYR A 837 -14.20 13.37 -22.47
N ALA A 838 -13.69 12.28 -23.04
CA ALA A 838 -13.55 10.99 -22.36
C ALA A 838 -12.15 10.35 -22.55
N PRO A 839 -11.07 10.92 -21.98
CA PRO A 839 -9.71 10.41 -22.14
C PRO A 839 -9.46 9.12 -21.36
N THR A 840 -8.53 8.30 -21.83
CA THR A 840 -8.08 7.09 -21.11
C THR A 840 -7.19 7.42 -19.92
N TRP A 841 -7.17 6.51 -18.93
CA TRP A 841 -6.24 6.57 -17.80
C TRP A 841 -4.78 6.33 -18.25
N ARG A 842 -3.82 7.00 -17.60
CA ARG A 842 -2.38 6.82 -17.81
C ARG A 842 -1.75 6.07 -16.63
N GLU A 843 -1.00 5.02 -16.89
CA GLU A 843 -0.45 4.15 -15.83
C GLU A 843 0.59 4.86 -14.96
N ASP A 844 1.31 5.83 -15.53
CA ASP A 844 2.28 6.68 -14.81
C ASP A 844 1.64 7.49 -13.66
N LEU A 845 0.31 7.64 -13.67
CA LEU A 845 -0.46 8.35 -12.64
C LEU A 845 -0.89 7.47 -11.46
N ARG A 846 -0.57 6.16 -11.47
CA ARG A 846 -0.76 5.30 -10.28
C ARG A 846 0.09 5.73 -9.08
N ARG A 847 1.18 6.47 -9.31
CA ARG A 847 2.10 6.89 -8.26
C ARG A 847 1.57 8.16 -7.58
N PRO A 848 1.33 8.16 -6.25
CA PRO A 848 0.67 9.26 -5.53
C PRO A 848 1.49 10.57 -5.44
N CYS A 849 2.62 10.69 -6.16
CA CYS A 849 3.58 11.78 -6.02
C CYS A 849 3.67 12.72 -7.24
N ARG A 850 2.81 12.58 -8.26
CA ARG A 850 2.78 13.50 -9.42
C ARG A 850 1.37 14.05 -9.63
N GLU A 851 1.28 15.37 -9.79
CA GLU A 851 0.08 16.02 -10.33
C GLU A 851 -0.22 15.44 -11.72
N ALA A 852 -1.48 15.07 -11.98
CA ALA A 852 -1.87 14.53 -13.27
C ALA A 852 -1.62 15.60 -14.37
N PRO A 853 -0.95 15.27 -15.48
CA PRO A 853 -0.80 16.19 -16.58
C PRO A 853 -2.18 16.50 -17.14
N VAL A 854 -2.47 17.79 -17.33
CA VAL A 854 -3.65 18.23 -18.05
C VAL A 854 -3.43 17.89 -19.52
N LEU A 855 -4.12 16.83 -19.99
CA LEU A 855 -4.04 16.40 -21.39
C LEU A 855 -4.74 17.41 -22.31
N LEU A 856 -5.86 17.97 -21.86
CA LEU A 856 -6.66 18.96 -22.58
C LEU A 856 -7.29 19.94 -21.57
N ASP A 857 -7.22 21.24 -21.83
CA ASP A 857 -7.92 22.26 -21.05
C ASP A 857 -9.37 22.36 -21.52
N ALA A 858 -10.27 21.72 -20.77
CA ALA A 858 -11.70 21.71 -21.04
C ALA A 858 -12.34 23.11 -20.99
N ALA A 859 -11.83 24.01 -20.15
CA ALA A 859 -12.35 25.37 -20.03
C ALA A 859 -11.92 26.24 -21.22
N ALA A 860 -10.70 26.07 -21.72
CA ALA A 860 -10.25 26.71 -22.96
C ALA A 860 -11.05 26.20 -24.17
N LEU A 861 -11.27 24.89 -24.25
CA LEU A 861 -12.11 24.28 -25.28
C LEU A 861 -13.55 24.83 -25.26
N ALA A 862 -14.18 24.93 -24.08
CA ALA A 862 -15.52 25.49 -23.93
C ALA A 862 -15.59 26.95 -24.40
N ARG A 863 -14.56 27.77 -24.10
CA ARG A 863 -14.47 29.16 -24.57
C ARG A 863 -14.29 29.27 -26.07
N ALA A 864 -13.44 28.42 -26.67
CA ALA A 864 -13.13 28.45 -28.09
C ALA A 864 -14.32 28.00 -28.96
N THR A 865 -15.09 27.03 -28.48
CA THR A 865 -16.21 26.43 -29.24
C THR A 865 -17.59 26.99 -28.86
N GLY A 866 -17.70 27.63 -27.70
CA GLY A 866 -19.00 28.00 -27.11
C GLY A 866 -19.80 26.82 -26.54
N ALA A 867 -19.26 25.60 -26.61
CA ALA A 867 -19.95 24.38 -26.21
C ALA A 867 -19.94 24.15 -24.69
N VAL A 868 -20.87 23.30 -24.23
CA VAL A 868 -20.80 22.68 -22.91
C VAL A 868 -19.91 21.44 -23.00
N VAL A 869 -18.85 21.40 -22.19
CA VAL A 869 -17.90 20.28 -22.16
C VAL A 869 -18.22 19.36 -20.98
N LEU A 870 -18.66 18.15 -21.29
CA LEU A 870 -18.88 17.06 -20.34
C LEU A 870 -17.57 16.29 -20.19
N VAL A 871 -16.96 16.34 -19.01
CA VAL A 871 -15.70 15.66 -18.74
C VAL A 871 -15.97 14.34 -18.03
N ARG A 872 -15.67 13.23 -18.72
CA ARG A 872 -15.76 11.86 -18.19
C ARG A 872 -14.34 11.34 -17.94
N SER A 873 -13.83 11.57 -16.74
CA SER A 873 -12.49 11.14 -16.34
C SER A 873 -12.51 9.87 -15.50
N HIS A 874 -11.37 9.20 -15.43
CA HIS A 874 -11.17 8.16 -14.43
C HIS A 874 -11.12 8.81 -13.04
N HIS A 875 -11.71 8.18 -12.01
CA HIS A 875 -11.81 8.71 -10.63
C HIS A 875 -10.47 9.09 -9.95
N MET A 876 -9.34 8.71 -10.56
CA MET A 876 -7.98 9.03 -10.10
C MET A 876 -7.35 10.23 -10.84
N ASN A 877 -8.00 10.79 -11.86
CA ASN A 877 -7.53 11.99 -12.55
C ASN A 877 -7.94 13.22 -11.73
N ALA A 878 -6.99 14.12 -11.46
CA ALA A 878 -7.34 15.47 -11.05
C ALA A 878 -7.93 16.18 -12.27
N LEU A 879 -9.19 16.61 -12.18
CA LEU A 879 -9.78 17.46 -13.21
C LEU A 879 -9.48 18.93 -12.91
N PRO A 880 -8.80 19.65 -13.82
CA PRO A 880 -8.81 21.11 -13.76
C PRO A 880 -10.22 21.60 -14.15
N GLY A 881 -10.91 22.20 -13.19
CA GLY A 881 -11.88 23.26 -13.47
C GLY A 881 -13.36 22.91 -13.38
N GLY A 882 -13.97 23.29 -12.26
CA GLY A 882 -15.32 23.86 -12.30
C GLY A 882 -15.24 25.26 -12.91
N GLY A 883 -15.83 25.43 -14.09
CA GLY A 883 -15.89 26.69 -14.82
C GLY A 883 -17.23 26.83 -15.54
N ALA A 884 -17.56 28.03 -16.03
CA ALA A 884 -18.77 28.21 -16.82
C ALA A 884 -18.76 27.25 -18.03
N ARG A 885 -19.80 26.41 -18.15
CA ARG A 885 -19.99 25.40 -19.22
C ARG A 885 -19.05 24.17 -19.20
N VAL A 886 -18.37 23.87 -18.10
CA VAL A 886 -17.65 22.59 -17.92
C VAL A 886 -18.31 21.77 -16.80
N LEU A 887 -18.72 20.55 -17.12
CA LEU A 887 -19.42 19.65 -16.19
C LEU A 887 -18.64 18.36 -15.99
N ASP A 888 -18.29 18.03 -14.74
CA ASP A 888 -17.77 16.71 -14.39
C ASP A 888 -18.90 15.68 -14.39
N VAL A 889 -18.83 14.72 -15.31
CA VAL A 889 -19.79 13.63 -15.45
C VAL A 889 -19.14 12.28 -15.18
N SER A 890 -17.98 12.24 -14.53
CA SER A 890 -17.21 11.02 -14.21
C SER A 890 -18.00 10.01 -13.35
N ARG A 891 -19.01 10.47 -12.62
CA ARG A 891 -19.90 9.62 -11.79
C ARG A 891 -21.30 9.39 -12.38
N TYR A 892 -21.58 9.92 -13.57
CA TYR A 892 -22.86 9.68 -14.24
C TYR A 892 -23.04 8.18 -14.53
N GLU A 893 -24.24 7.65 -14.37
CA GLU A 893 -24.49 6.20 -14.34
C GLU A 893 -24.28 5.53 -15.70
N SER A 894 -24.82 6.11 -16.78
CA SER A 894 -24.76 5.55 -18.14
C SER A 894 -23.90 6.41 -19.06
N LEU A 895 -22.91 5.78 -19.70
CA LEU A 895 -22.08 6.42 -20.72
C LEU A 895 -22.88 6.61 -22.03
N GLU A 896 -23.73 5.65 -22.37
CA GLU A 896 -24.60 5.67 -23.56
C GLU A 896 -25.58 6.85 -23.52
N ALA A 897 -26.16 7.14 -22.35
CA ALA A 897 -26.99 8.31 -22.14
C ALA A 897 -26.22 9.63 -22.35
N LEU A 898 -24.96 9.70 -21.90
CA LEU A 898 -24.08 10.85 -22.17
C LEU A 898 -23.72 10.94 -23.67
N MET A 899 -23.49 9.81 -24.33
CA MET A 899 -23.22 9.77 -25.77
C MET A 899 -24.39 10.35 -26.57
N LEU A 900 -25.62 9.93 -26.24
CA LEU A 900 -26.84 10.49 -26.84
C LEU A 900 -27.03 11.99 -26.56
N ALA A 901 -26.53 12.48 -25.43
CA ALA A 901 -26.61 13.90 -25.07
C ALA A 901 -25.56 14.78 -25.77
N ALA A 902 -24.45 14.21 -26.25
CA ALA A 902 -23.32 14.95 -26.80
C ALA A 902 -23.30 15.03 -28.34
N ASP A 903 -22.87 16.15 -28.91
CA ASP A 903 -22.81 16.38 -30.36
C ASP A 903 -21.43 16.00 -30.96
N LEU A 904 -20.39 16.00 -30.13
CA LEU A 904 -19.01 15.64 -30.50
C LEU A 904 -18.35 14.83 -29.38
N LEU A 905 -17.66 13.76 -29.73
CA LEU A 905 -16.76 13.03 -28.82
C LEU A 905 -15.31 13.51 -29.02
N ILE A 906 -14.64 13.86 -27.94
CA ILE A 906 -13.18 13.99 -27.90
C ILE A 906 -12.63 12.88 -27.01
N THR A 907 -11.77 12.04 -27.56
CA THR A 907 -11.18 10.90 -26.86
C THR A 907 -9.76 10.65 -27.33
N ASP A 908 -9.09 9.62 -26.84
CA ASP A 908 -7.71 9.28 -27.22
C ASP A 908 -7.58 7.82 -27.69
N TYR A 909 -7.20 6.91 -26.79
CA TYR A 909 -6.97 5.49 -27.05
C TYR A 909 -8.11 4.64 -26.45
N SER A 910 -9.32 5.20 -26.36
CA SER A 910 -10.46 4.59 -25.68
C SER A 910 -11.34 3.78 -26.63
N SER A 911 -11.73 2.57 -26.22
CA SER A 911 -12.64 1.72 -27.00
C SER A 911 -14.04 2.31 -27.16
N VAL A 912 -14.39 3.36 -26.40
CA VAL A 912 -15.66 4.11 -26.55
C VAL A 912 -15.88 4.62 -27.96
N ILE A 913 -14.81 4.84 -28.74
CA ILE A 913 -14.92 5.30 -30.12
C ILE A 913 -15.70 4.34 -31.02
N HIS A 914 -15.63 3.04 -30.75
CA HIS A 914 -16.35 2.03 -31.51
C HIS A 914 -17.86 2.05 -31.17
N ASP A 915 -18.21 2.29 -29.91
CA ASP A 915 -19.62 2.46 -29.50
C ASP A 915 -20.19 3.79 -30.01
N TRP A 916 -19.38 4.85 -29.98
CA TRP A 916 -19.77 6.17 -30.48
C TRP A 916 -20.10 6.16 -31.98
N GLY A 917 -19.43 5.30 -32.77
CA GLY A 917 -19.74 5.15 -34.20
C GLY A 917 -21.22 4.88 -34.47
N LEU A 918 -21.92 4.21 -33.54
CA LEU A 918 -23.35 3.92 -33.64
C LEU A 918 -24.24 5.18 -33.56
N THR A 919 -23.75 6.28 -32.99
CA THR A 919 -24.53 7.53 -32.92
C THR A 919 -24.56 8.28 -34.24
N GLY A 920 -23.65 7.96 -35.17
CA GLY A 920 -23.48 8.70 -36.43
C GLY A 920 -23.13 10.17 -36.19
N ARG A 921 -22.27 10.46 -35.19
CA ARG A 921 -21.85 11.82 -34.81
C ARG A 921 -20.33 11.96 -34.95
N PRO A 922 -19.80 13.17 -35.18
CA PRO A 922 -18.36 13.37 -35.33
C PRO A 922 -17.59 13.00 -34.04
N ALA A 923 -16.33 12.61 -34.22
CA ALA A 923 -15.39 12.37 -33.13
C ALA A 923 -14.01 12.95 -33.48
N LEU A 924 -13.21 13.27 -32.45
CA LEU A 924 -11.86 13.79 -32.54
C LEU A 924 -10.93 12.99 -31.61
N LEU A 925 -9.82 12.51 -32.16
CA LEU A 925 -8.76 11.88 -31.37
C LEU A 925 -7.75 12.93 -30.92
N HIS A 926 -7.57 13.09 -29.61
CA HIS A 926 -6.61 14.00 -29.00
C HIS A 926 -5.51 13.21 -28.31
N VAL A 927 -4.34 13.12 -28.96
CA VAL A 927 -3.25 12.19 -28.60
C VAL A 927 -1.92 12.94 -28.36
N PRO A 928 -1.84 13.82 -27.35
CA PRO A 928 -0.66 14.67 -27.11
C PRO A 928 0.58 13.88 -26.67
N ASP A 929 0.40 12.61 -26.30
CA ASP A 929 1.43 11.74 -25.73
C ASP A 929 1.62 10.42 -26.51
N LEU A 930 1.23 10.41 -27.79
CA LEU A 930 1.20 9.21 -28.65
C LEU A 930 2.52 8.43 -28.63
N GLU A 931 3.64 9.10 -28.80
CA GLU A 931 4.96 8.47 -28.85
C GLU A 931 5.27 7.75 -27.53
N THR A 932 5.00 8.42 -26.39
CA THR A 932 5.23 7.82 -25.07
C THR A 932 4.28 6.66 -24.81
N TYR A 933 3.01 6.80 -25.19
CA TYR A 933 1.98 5.78 -24.98
C TYR A 933 2.28 4.50 -25.76
N ARG A 934 2.69 4.65 -27.03
CA ARG A 934 3.01 3.54 -27.94
C ARG A 934 4.22 2.74 -27.45
N GLU A 935 5.27 3.42 -26.98
CA GLU A 935 6.52 2.78 -26.58
C GLU A 935 6.50 2.20 -25.15
N ARG A 936 5.82 2.86 -24.20
CA ARG A 936 6.01 2.58 -22.77
C ARG A 936 4.83 1.93 -22.07
N GLU A 937 3.58 2.17 -22.51
CA GLU A 937 2.42 1.68 -21.78
C GLU A 937 1.96 0.31 -22.24
N ARG A 938 1.31 0.22 -23.41
CA ARG A 938 0.63 -1.01 -23.83
C ARG A 938 0.83 -1.37 -25.30
N GLY A 939 1.28 -0.46 -26.16
CA GLY A 939 1.23 -0.66 -27.62
C GLY A 939 -0.21 -0.70 -28.16
N PHE A 940 -0.38 -0.73 -29.47
CA PHE A 940 -1.68 -0.69 -30.15
C PHE A 940 -1.80 -1.81 -31.18
N TYR A 941 -3.00 -2.36 -31.29
CA TYR A 941 -3.35 -3.17 -32.45
C TYR A 941 -3.47 -2.25 -33.68
N ARG A 942 -2.96 -2.72 -34.82
CA ARG A 942 -2.93 -1.98 -36.10
C ARG A 942 -2.21 -0.62 -35.97
N ASP A 943 -2.34 0.27 -36.96
CA ASP A 943 -1.57 1.53 -37.05
C ASP A 943 -2.26 2.69 -36.32
N TRP A 944 -2.93 2.42 -35.19
CA TRP A 944 -3.67 3.43 -34.44
C TRP A 944 -2.79 4.62 -34.01
N PRO A 945 -3.27 5.88 -34.11
CA PRO A 945 -4.59 6.31 -34.62
C PRO A 945 -4.63 6.59 -36.13
N ASP A 946 -3.52 6.36 -36.86
CA ASP A 946 -3.34 6.84 -38.23
C ASP A 946 -4.26 6.11 -39.23
N ASP A 947 -4.67 4.87 -38.92
CA ASP A 947 -5.61 4.06 -39.69
C ASP A 947 -7.09 4.21 -39.26
N SER A 948 -7.38 5.03 -38.24
CA SER A 948 -8.74 5.18 -37.68
C SER A 948 -9.74 5.87 -38.60
N GLY A 949 -9.25 6.63 -39.59
CA GLY A 949 -10.08 7.48 -40.45
C GLY A 949 -10.69 8.71 -39.75
N LEU A 950 -10.33 8.97 -38.48
CA LEU A 950 -10.84 10.08 -37.68
C LEU A 950 -9.88 11.28 -37.68
N PRO A 951 -10.39 12.51 -37.49
CA PRO A 951 -9.54 13.66 -37.22
C PRO A 951 -8.67 13.44 -35.98
N VAL A 952 -7.39 13.81 -36.08
CA VAL A 952 -6.41 13.70 -35.01
C VAL A 952 -5.86 15.08 -34.65
N SER A 953 -5.66 15.33 -33.36
CA SER A 953 -4.98 16.50 -32.81
C SER A 953 -3.91 16.07 -31.81
N ARG A 954 -2.80 16.80 -31.77
CA ARG A 954 -1.69 16.59 -30.82
C ARG A 954 -1.50 17.76 -29.88
N THR A 955 -2.14 18.89 -30.15
CA THR A 955 -2.04 20.11 -29.32
C THR A 955 -3.43 20.65 -28.95
N GLN A 956 -3.49 21.44 -27.88
CA GLN A 956 -4.72 22.13 -27.44
C GLN A 956 -5.32 22.98 -28.57
N VAL A 957 -4.49 23.75 -29.28
CA VAL A 957 -4.95 24.67 -30.34
C VAL A 957 -5.54 23.90 -31.52
N GLU A 958 -4.92 22.79 -31.92
CA GLU A 958 -5.48 21.91 -32.95
C GLU A 958 -6.81 21.31 -32.51
N ALA A 959 -6.93 20.87 -31.25
CA ALA A 959 -8.15 20.29 -30.73
C ALA A 959 -9.31 21.31 -30.73
N GLU A 960 -9.04 22.55 -30.32
CA GLU A 960 -10.00 23.65 -30.36
C GLU A 960 -10.48 23.97 -31.77
N ALA A 961 -9.55 24.12 -32.72
CA ALA A 961 -9.87 24.41 -34.12
C ALA A 961 -10.69 23.29 -34.76
N ARG A 962 -10.27 22.02 -34.59
CA ARG A 962 -10.97 20.86 -35.14
C ARG A 962 -12.33 20.64 -34.50
N ALA A 963 -12.46 20.84 -33.19
CA ALA A 963 -13.76 20.74 -32.53
C ALA A 963 -14.75 21.78 -33.06
N ALA A 964 -14.31 23.02 -33.28
CA ALA A 964 -15.15 24.07 -33.88
C ALA A 964 -15.56 23.73 -35.32
N GLU A 965 -14.64 23.23 -36.14
CA GLU A 965 -14.93 22.75 -37.50
C GLU A 965 -15.96 21.62 -37.51
N LEU A 966 -15.79 20.61 -36.65
CA LEU A 966 -16.68 19.44 -36.58
C LEU A 966 -18.09 19.82 -36.13
N LEU A 967 -18.22 20.70 -35.13
CA LEU A 967 -19.52 21.22 -34.65
C LEU A 967 -20.24 22.06 -35.72
N ALA A 968 -19.52 22.67 -36.66
CA ALA A 968 -20.10 23.49 -37.73
C ALA A 968 -20.58 22.69 -38.96
N GLY A 969 -20.43 21.35 -38.98
CA GLY A 969 -20.90 20.48 -40.06
C GLY A 969 -19.81 19.66 -40.76
N GLY A 970 -18.86 19.12 -40.00
CA GLY A 970 -17.81 18.23 -40.51
C GLY A 970 -18.32 16.87 -41.04
N PRO A 971 -17.43 16.06 -41.66
CA PRO A 971 -17.81 14.75 -42.20
C PRO A 971 -18.40 13.85 -41.11
N VAL A 972 -19.57 13.28 -41.39
CA VAL A 972 -20.30 12.40 -40.48
C VAL A 972 -20.10 10.95 -40.92
N PRO A 973 -19.57 10.06 -40.04
CA PRO A 973 -19.55 8.63 -40.33
C PRO A 973 -20.97 8.10 -40.55
N ALA A 974 -21.14 7.13 -41.46
CA ALA A 974 -22.43 6.49 -41.64
C ALA A 974 -22.89 5.83 -40.33
N ALA A 975 -24.11 6.12 -39.89
CA ALA A 975 -24.69 5.48 -38.71
C ALA A 975 -24.83 3.97 -38.96
N VAL A 976 -24.43 3.16 -38.00
CA VAL A 976 -24.68 1.72 -38.00
C VAL A 976 -26.16 1.47 -37.70
N ASP A 977 -26.75 0.45 -38.34
CA ASP A 977 -28.16 0.08 -38.16
C ASP A 977 -28.46 -0.33 -36.71
N PRO A 978 -29.32 0.38 -35.97
CA PRO A 978 -29.74 0.01 -34.62
C PRO A 978 -30.39 -1.38 -34.50
N ALA A 979 -30.82 -1.98 -35.61
CA ALA A 979 -31.31 -3.35 -35.63
C ALA A 979 -30.22 -4.38 -35.25
N SER A 980 -28.94 -4.09 -35.54
CA SER A 980 -27.80 -4.93 -35.17
C SER A 980 -27.67 -5.13 -33.65
N ILE A 981 -27.95 -4.08 -32.87
CA ILE A 981 -27.95 -4.11 -31.40
C ILE A 981 -29.04 -5.07 -30.89
N ARG A 982 -30.25 -4.98 -31.47
CA ARG A 982 -31.37 -5.86 -31.09
C ARG A 982 -31.08 -7.32 -31.45
N ALA A 983 -30.56 -7.56 -32.66
CA ALA A 983 -30.20 -8.91 -33.11
C ALA A 983 -29.12 -9.54 -32.23
N SER A 984 -28.15 -8.74 -31.77
CA SER A 984 -27.09 -9.22 -30.88
C SER A 984 -27.64 -9.59 -29.49
N LEU A 985 -28.53 -8.77 -28.93
CA LEU A 985 -29.25 -9.12 -27.70
C LEU A 985 -30.12 -10.38 -27.85
N ASP A 986 -30.78 -10.55 -29.00
CA ASP A 986 -31.57 -11.75 -29.30
C ASP A 986 -30.69 -13.00 -29.36
N ALA A 987 -29.55 -12.92 -30.05
CA ALA A 987 -28.59 -14.02 -30.13
C ALA A 987 -28.04 -14.40 -28.76
N VAL A 988 -27.69 -13.42 -27.91
CA VAL A 988 -27.24 -13.67 -26.53
C VAL A 988 -28.35 -14.31 -25.70
N CYS A 989 -29.59 -13.81 -25.77
CA CYS A 989 -30.71 -14.39 -25.03
C CYS A 989 -31.04 -15.82 -25.48
N ALA A 990 -30.99 -16.08 -26.79
CA ALA A 990 -31.18 -17.42 -27.35
C ALA A 990 -30.09 -18.37 -26.85
N TRP A 991 -28.83 -17.94 -26.82
CA TRP A 991 -27.74 -18.73 -26.26
C TRP A 991 -27.94 -19.00 -24.75
N ILE A 992 -28.38 -18.00 -23.98
CA ILE A 992 -28.70 -18.18 -22.54
C ILE A 992 -29.80 -19.23 -22.35
N ASP A 993 -30.84 -19.24 -23.18
CA ASP A 993 -31.91 -20.24 -23.09
C ASP A 993 -31.40 -21.67 -23.39
N THR A 994 -30.37 -21.84 -24.23
CA THR A 994 -29.73 -23.18 -24.40
C THR A 994 -29.05 -23.68 -23.13
N VAL A 995 -28.54 -22.78 -22.28
CA VAL A 995 -27.87 -23.10 -21.01
C VAL A 995 -28.90 -23.31 -19.90
N LEU A 996 -29.98 -22.51 -19.90
CA LEU A 996 -31.08 -22.53 -18.95
C LEU A 996 -32.44 -22.67 -19.67
N PRO A 997 -32.80 -23.88 -20.14
CA PRO A 997 -34.01 -24.06 -20.93
C PRO A 997 -35.28 -23.62 -20.22
N GLY A 998 -36.08 -22.77 -20.89
CA GLY A 998 -37.35 -22.27 -20.37
C GLY A 998 -37.20 -21.14 -19.35
N ALA A 999 -35.97 -20.61 -19.17
CA ALA A 999 -35.74 -19.45 -18.31
C ALA A 999 -36.07 -18.13 -19.02
N VAL A 1000 -35.93 -18.07 -20.36
CA VAL A 1000 -36.05 -16.83 -21.14
C VAL A 1000 -37.21 -16.90 -22.13
N PRO A 1001 -38.33 -16.20 -21.88
CA PRO A 1001 -39.42 -16.11 -22.85
C PRO A 1001 -39.02 -15.35 -24.14
N ALA A 1002 -39.78 -15.54 -25.22
CA ALA A 1002 -39.68 -14.72 -26.42
C ALA A 1002 -39.95 -13.23 -26.11
N ARG A 1003 -39.53 -12.31 -26.99
CA ARG A 1003 -39.79 -10.88 -26.78
C ARG A 1003 -41.30 -10.60 -26.75
N PRO A 1004 -41.79 -9.79 -25.81
CA PRO A 1004 -43.20 -9.40 -25.79
C PRO A 1004 -43.53 -8.52 -26.99
N GLY A 1005 -44.45 -8.96 -27.85
CA GLY A 1005 -44.95 -8.22 -29.01
C GLY A 1005 -44.58 -8.75 -30.39
N GLU A 1006 -43.80 -9.84 -30.48
CA GLU A 1006 -43.75 -10.68 -31.69
C GLU A 1006 -44.77 -11.81 -31.51
N GLU A 1007 -45.99 -11.61 -32.01
CA GLU A 1007 -46.91 -12.73 -32.27
C GLU A 1007 -46.20 -13.69 -33.24
N ASP A 1008 -46.28 -14.98 -32.92
CA ASP A 1008 -45.79 -16.06 -33.78
C ASP A 1008 -46.35 -15.87 -35.20
N PRO A 1009 -45.52 -15.74 -36.25
CA PRO A 1009 -46.04 -15.72 -37.62
C PRO A 1009 -46.73 -17.04 -38.01
N HIS A 1010 -46.73 -18.04 -37.12
CA HIS A 1010 -47.32 -19.36 -37.29
C HIS A 1010 -48.49 -19.72 -36.34
N GLU A 1011 -49.18 -18.74 -35.74
CA GLU A 1011 -50.54 -18.97 -35.17
C GLU A 1011 -51.69 -18.41 -36.03
#